data_AF-A0A4D6HE04-F1
#
_entry.id   AF-A0A4D6HE04-F1
#
_cell.length_a   1.000
_cell.length_b   1.000
_cell.length_c   1.000
_cell.angle_alpha   90.00
_cell.angle_beta   90.00
_cell.angle_gamma   90.00
#
_symmetry.space_group_name_H-M   'P 1'
#
loop_
_entity.id
_entity.type
_entity.pdbx_description
1 polymer ?
#
loop_
_entity_poly.entity_id
_entity_poly.type
_entity_poly.pdbx_seq_one_letter_code
_entity_poly.pdbx_strand_id
1 'polypeptide(L)'
;MADRTVWSRLEPRPRRDEMPDALRAPIRDPLWMLSRQWQVSEFQGEDAGSPVRVDVDIAEDRLTRVDLEGGGRGGEDGPAGPFDYDGGPLEAIVEREPVMTDDDVLTEPADQPGEGPTLRRRAEAGQQFRRTLAEAGYGEFAPADFDDDLVLDVPDQPLESSDRRYVELVGGRTLDGAKVARAIRSAVGNIDAVVAGEASSWSGVSAGALPVPTGESRTGAFDECVEEFYAWYVDLYDEPTVETGSAWDPTRLEYRFSVTTGAGNTETVFEAPEYKGGHLDWYAFSTPEDAESLGTPDEGGTPAEGALTEDGQLDVPDLTGLDTSQEVGIGDLANMPLNLSTINRSKTLLPTQISFPGMPANRWWELEDGTVDISQATDEGSSLARMLLVEFAAQYGNDWFRIDLDTPVGTLTRLTDLTITDSFGLTETAEPARDDDWNLYMHDLPDHDEPGLFVPPTLADSRTSEPVEKVVFARDETANLAFALERIVESPTGQALDRTEFQVPRLEIDRVSAAEEPDEEYVELANSGEDELVIDGHELHTESDGSLSEVHSFGQRTLDAGETIRVYTGVAPDADDVSAGKGASAWTDAEAVVVQDGDGSTVAKRLLARPSDALADYRLSTDVPDYWFPFTPEQGWNFKLERALLLDASTLGLDIDEIPRPLGEILRPEDELLPPGEDTYLIHDEEITRSGREVTRHYQHARWTDGASHLWSSRQSRVGDTQLSSGLRFDVLDERE
;
A
#
# COMPACT_ATOMS: atom_id res chain seq x y z
N MET A 1 -17.67 -14.04 -39.46
CA MET A 1 -18.21 -15.29 -40.04
C MET A 1 -18.32 -16.27 -38.88
N ALA A 2 -19.53 -16.64 -38.48
CA ALA A 2 -19.75 -17.56 -37.37
C ALA A 2 -19.34 -18.98 -37.78
N ASP A 3 -18.40 -19.56 -37.04
CA ASP A 3 -17.95 -20.93 -37.21
C ASP A 3 -19.09 -21.90 -36.90
N ARG A 4 -19.39 -22.82 -37.81
CA ARG A 4 -20.45 -23.82 -37.63
C ARG A 4 -19.83 -25.03 -36.94
N THR A 5 -19.97 -25.11 -35.62
CA THR A 5 -19.68 -26.32 -34.85
C THR A 5 -20.50 -27.49 -35.41
N VAL A 6 -19.84 -28.46 -36.05
CA VAL A 6 -20.49 -29.68 -36.56
C VAL A 6 -20.41 -30.76 -35.49
N TRP A 7 -21.52 -31.01 -34.80
CA TRP A 7 -21.62 -32.09 -33.83
C TRP A 7 -21.80 -33.43 -34.55
N SER A 8 -20.82 -34.32 -34.40
CA SER A 8 -20.91 -35.71 -34.85
C SER A 8 -21.39 -36.60 -33.71
N ARG A 9 -22.67 -36.97 -33.73
CA ARG A 9 -23.23 -37.92 -32.74
C ARG A 9 -22.86 -39.34 -33.13
N LEU A 10 -22.00 -39.98 -32.34
CA LEU A 10 -21.74 -41.42 -32.43
C LEU A 10 -22.90 -42.16 -31.76
N GLU A 11 -23.76 -42.78 -32.56
CA GLU A 11 -24.80 -43.68 -32.06
C GLU A 11 -24.34 -45.14 -32.22
N PRO A 12 -24.15 -45.89 -31.12
CA PRO A 12 -23.85 -47.31 -31.22
C PRO A 12 -25.06 -48.03 -31.81
N ARG A 13 -24.92 -48.57 -33.02
CA ARG A 13 -25.91 -49.47 -33.61
C ARG A 13 -25.65 -50.89 -33.13
N PRO A 14 -26.50 -51.46 -32.26
CA PRO A 14 -26.33 -52.84 -31.82
C PRO A 14 -26.44 -53.77 -33.03
N ARG A 15 -25.54 -54.75 -33.14
CA ARG A 15 -25.58 -55.74 -34.24
C ARG A 15 -26.69 -56.78 -34.04
N ARG A 16 -27.26 -56.87 -32.84
CA ARG A 16 -28.33 -57.82 -32.42
C ARG A 16 -29.16 -57.19 -31.29
N ASP A 17 -30.47 -57.42 -31.28
CA ASP A 17 -31.41 -56.92 -30.25
C ASP A 17 -31.50 -57.85 -29.01
N GLU A 18 -30.53 -58.74 -28.82
CA GLU A 18 -30.52 -59.73 -27.75
C GLU A 18 -29.58 -59.29 -26.62
N MET A 19 -30.16 -58.85 -25.50
CA MET A 19 -29.41 -58.47 -24.29
C MET A 19 -28.73 -59.61 -23.51
N PRO A 20 -29.17 -60.89 -23.55
CA PRO A 20 -28.57 -61.93 -22.70
C PRO A 20 -27.06 -62.12 -22.88
N ASP A 21 -26.54 -61.98 -24.10
CA ASP A 21 -25.11 -62.15 -24.37
C ASP A 21 -24.27 -60.95 -23.91
N ALA A 22 -24.83 -59.73 -23.93
CA ALA A 22 -24.18 -58.55 -23.37
C ALA A 22 -24.19 -58.60 -21.82
N LEU A 23 -25.32 -58.98 -21.23
CA LEU A 23 -25.47 -59.16 -19.79
C LEU A 23 -24.63 -60.31 -19.21
N ARG A 24 -24.26 -61.29 -20.03
CA ARG A 24 -23.37 -62.39 -19.63
C ARG A 24 -21.92 -61.95 -19.39
N ALA A 25 -21.51 -60.78 -19.90
CA ALA A 25 -20.14 -60.28 -19.90
C ALA A 25 -19.07 -61.41 -20.06
N PRO A 26 -19.20 -62.29 -21.08
CA PRO A 26 -18.37 -63.49 -21.14
C PRO A 26 -16.93 -63.14 -21.47
N ILE A 27 -16.00 -63.42 -20.54
CA ILE A 27 -14.57 -63.29 -20.77
C ILE A 27 -14.16 -64.31 -21.83
N ARG A 28 -13.88 -63.83 -23.05
CA ARG A 28 -13.57 -64.66 -24.22
C ARG A 28 -12.20 -65.31 -24.15
N ASP A 29 -11.25 -64.64 -23.52
CA ASP A 29 -9.89 -65.13 -23.35
C ASP A 29 -9.36 -64.77 -21.95
N PRO A 30 -9.72 -65.56 -20.92
CA PRO A 30 -9.21 -65.36 -19.58
C PRO A 30 -7.69 -65.52 -19.52
N LEU A 31 -7.11 -66.35 -20.39
CA LEU A 31 -5.68 -66.55 -20.48
C LEU A 31 -4.97 -65.29 -20.97
N TRP A 32 -5.52 -64.58 -21.96
CA TRP A 32 -4.97 -63.29 -22.38
C TRP A 32 -5.02 -62.23 -21.27
N MET A 33 -6.11 -62.16 -20.51
CA MET A 33 -6.19 -61.25 -19.35
C MET A 33 -5.13 -61.58 -18.32
N LEU A 34 -5.02 -62.86 -17.91
CA LEU A 34 -3.96 -63.31 -16.98
C LEU A 34 -2.55 -63.08 -17.56
N SER A 35 -2.36 -63.25 -18.87
CA SER A 35 -1.09 -62.98 -19.55
C SER A 35 -0.76 -61.49 -19.55
N ARG A 36 -1.77 -60.61 -19.63
CA ARG A 36 -1.59 -59.16 -19.50
C ARG A 36 -1.24 -58.78 -18.07
N GLN A 37 -1.92 -59.32 -17.07
CA GLN A 37 -1.57 -59.15 -15.65
C GLN A 37 -0.12 -59.59 -15.38
N TRP A 38 0.28 -60.74 -15.93
CA TRP A 38 1.67 -61.19 -15.87
C TRP A 38 2.64 -60.25 -16.59
N GLN A 39 2.27 -59.73 -17.77
CA GLN A 39 3.09 -58.80 -18.55
C GLN A 39 3.29 -57.45 -17.84
N VAL A 40 2.28 -56.99 -17.08
CA VAL A 40 2.36 -55.77 -16.26
C VAL A 40 2.83 -56.07 -14.83
N SER A 41 3.35 -57.27 -14.57
CA SER A 41 3.90 -57.68 -13.27
C SER A 41 2.92 -57.75 -12.10
N GLU A 42 1.59 -57.67 -12.30
CA GLU A 42 0.59 -57.77 -11.22
C GLU A 42 0.71 -59.08 -10.40
N PHE A 43 1.26 -60.16 -10.97
CA PHE A 43 1.48 -61.43 -10.25
C PHE A 43 2.73 -61.46 -9.37
N GLN A 44 3.58 -60.42 -9.40
CA GLN A 44 4.69 -60.32 -8.46
C GLN A 44 4.19 -60.01 -7.04
N GLY A 45 2.96 -59.46 -6.94
CA GLY A 45 2.41 -58.96 -5.69
C GLY A 45 3.10 -57.65 -5.32
N GLU A 46 2.32 -56.60 -5.18
CA GLU A 46 2.79 -55.35 -4.59
C GLU A 46 2.40 -55.33 -3.11
N ASP A 47 3.17 -54.62 -2.30
CA ASP A 47 2.75 -54.32 -0.94
C ASP A 47 1.46 -53.48 -1.03
N ALA A 48 0.36 -54.05 -0.55
CA ALA A 48 -0.95 -53.42 -0.58
C ALA A 48 -1.33 -52.83 0.80
N GLY A 49 -0.35 -52.66 1.69
CA GLY A 49 -0.52 -51.98 2.96
C GLY A 49 -1.06 -50.58 2.73
N SER A 50 -2.17 -50.23 3.38
CA SER A 50 -2.66 -48.86 3.42
C SER A 50 -2.39 -48.27 4.79
N PRO A 51 -1.96 -47.00 4.91
CA PRO A 51 -1.89 -46.30 6.18
C PRO A 51 -3.25 -46.36 6.90
N VAL A 52 -3.25 -46.78 8.17
CA VAL A 52 -4.47 -46.80 9.01
C VAL A 52 -4.34 -45.96 10.27
N ARG A 53 -3.13 -45.61 10.66
CA ARG A 53 -2.81 -44.73 11.79
C ARG A 53 -1.50 -44.02 11.50
N VAL A 54 -1.44 -42.75 11.85
CA VAL A 54 -0.23 -41.93 11.80
C VAL A 54 0.00 -41.38 13.20
N ASP A 55 1.20 -41.54 13.72
CA ASP A 55 1.68 -40.85 14.90
C ASP A 55 2.69 -39.80 14.41
N VAL A 56 2.48 -38.54 14.77
CA VAL A 56 3.30 -37.41 14.30
C VAL A 56 3.80 -36.60 15.49
N ASP A 57 5.09 -36.32 15.51
CA ASP A 57 5.73 -35.39 16.43
C ASP A 57 5.99 -34.07 15.70
N ILE A 58 5.70 -32.98 16.38
CA ILE A 58 5.63 -31.64 15.80
C ILE A 58 6.40 -30.68 16.71
N ALA A 59 7.22 -29.83 16.10
CA ALA A 59 7.78 -28.64 16.75
C ALA A 59 7.13 -27.40 16.14
N GLU A 60 6.55 -26.55 16.99
CA GLU A 60 5.93 -25.27 16.62
C GLU A 60 6.85 -24.14 17.10
N ASP A 61 7.64 -23.59 16.20
CA ASP A 61 8.51 -22.45 16.44
C ASP A 61 7.70 -21.16 16.23
N ARG A 62 7.45 -20.41 17.32
CA ARG A 62 6.60 -19.23 17.31
C ARG A 62 7.31 -18.04 16.69
N LEU A 63 6.57 -17.21 15.96
CA LEU A 63 7.00 -15.90 15.51
C LEU A 63 7.31 -15.04 16.72
N THR A 64 8.52 -14.50 16.80
CA THR A 64 8.94 -13.66 17.93
C THR A 64 9.36 -12.26 17.53
N ARG A 65 9.78 -12.02 16.27
CA ARG A 65 10.24 -10.72 15.79
C ARG A 65 9.68 -10.38 14.42
N VAL A 66 9.58 -9.08 14.20
CA VAL A 66 9.41 -8.47 12.89
C VAL A 66 10.43 -7.33 12.79
N ASP A 67 11.13 -7.27 11.68
CA ASP A 67 12.06 -6.19 11.32
C ASP A 67 11.57 -5.53 10.02
N LEU A 68 11.35 -4.22 10.05
CA LEU A 68 10.82 -3.47 8.91
C LEU A 68 11.99 -2.81 8.17
N GLU A 69 12.23 -3.20 6.90
CA GLU A 69 13.48 -2.88 6.18
C GLU A 69 13.33 -1.81 5.09
N GLY A 70 12.11 -1.45 4.71
CA GLY A 70 11.87 -0.65 3.50
C GLY A 70 12.39 0.79 3.52
N GLY A 71 12.63 1.37 4.69
CA GLY A 71 13.02 2.79 4.80
C GLY A 71 14.28 3.08 5.61
N GLY A 72 15.16 2.10 5.85
CA GLY A 72 16.47 2.39 6.46
C GLY A 72 16.45 2.75 7.95
N ARG A 73 15.53 2.18 8.75
CA ARG A 73 15.56 2.28 10.22
C ARG A 73 15.40 0.95 10.97
N GLY A 74 15.78 -0.18 10.38
CA GLY A 74 16.35 -1.25 11.20
C GLY A 74 17.65 -0.69 11.77
N GLY A 75 17.73 -0.43 13.08
CA GLY A 75 18.97 0.03 13.67
C GLY A 75 20.08 -0.96 13.33
N GLU A 76 21.10 -0.55 12.57
CA GLU A 76 22.19 -1.44 12.09
C GLU A 76 22.91 -2.20 13.24
N ASP A 77 22.66 -1.84 14.50
CA ASP A 77 23.33 -2.36 15.69
C ASP A 77 22.39 -2.86 16.82
N GLY A 78 21.07 -3.07 16.57
CA GLY A 78 20.09 -3.50 17.59
C GLY A 78 19.26 -4.73 17.19
N PRO A 79 18.79 -5.54 18.16
CA PRO A 79 17.85 -6.63 17.85
C PRO A 79 16.53 -6.06 17.31
N ALA A 80 15.88 -6.79 16.41
CA ALA A 80 14.57 -6.42 15.90
C ALA A 80 13.53 -6.31 17.04
N GLY A 81 12.44 -5.57 16.80
CA GLY A 81 11.36 -5.40 17.77
C GLY A 81 10.57 -6.70 18.01
N PRO A 82 10.08 -6.94 19.25
CA PRO A 82 9.21 -8.08 19.53
C PRO A 82 7.93 -8.01 18.68
N PHE A 83 7.48 -9.16 18.17
CA PHE A 83 6.16 -9.26 17.58
C PHE A 83 5.09 -9.23 18.68
N ASP A 84 4.13 -8.34 18.55
CA ASP A 84 2.97 -8.25 19.43
C ASP A 84 1.78 -8.98 18.80
N TYR A 85 1.36 -10.10 19.41
CA TYR A 85 0.19 -10.87 18.97
C TYR A 85 -1.13 -10.13 19.24
N ASP A 86 -1.15 -9.19 20.19
CA ASP A 86 -2.28 -8.31 20.48
C ASP A 86 -2.29 -7.08 19.54
N GLY A 87 -1.14 -6.77 18.91
CA GLY A 87 -0.95 -5.65 17.98
C GLY A 87 -1.59 -5.85 16.60
N GLY A 88 -2.23 -6.99 16.35
CA GLY A 88 -3.03 -7.25 15.15
C GLY A 88 -2.34 -8.10 14.07
N PRO A 89 -2.89 -8.12 12.85
CA PRO A 89 -2.38 -8.92 11.74
C PRO A 89 -1.03 -8.40 11.24
N LEU A 90 -0.21 -9.30 10.70
CA LEU A 90 1.09 -8.96 10.14
C LEU A 90 0.97 -7.97 8.96
N GLU A 91 -0.09 -8.05 8.14
CA GLU A 91 -0.29 -7.06 7.07
C GLU A 91 -0.46 -5.64 7.61
N ALA A 92 -1.23 -5.43 8.68
CA ALA A 92 -1.39 -4.08 9.25
C ALA A 92 -0.06 -3.55 9.81
N ILE A 93 0.71 -4.40 10.50
CA ILE A 93 2.02 -4.03 11.08
C ILE A 93 3.01 -3.61 9.99
N VAL A 94 3.02 -4.32 8.86
CA VAL A 94 3.95 -4.08 7.75
C VAL A 94 3.49 -2.93 6.85
N GLU A 95 2.19 -2.85 6.57
CA GLU A 95 1.67 -1.93 5.55
C GLU A 95 1.39 -0.53 6.06
N ARG A 96 1.16 -0.38 7.38
CA ARG A 96 0.73 0.87 8.01
C ARG A 96 1.63 2.06 7.69
N GLU A 97 0.99 3.21 7.50
CA GLU A 97 1.62 4.50 7.27
C GLU A 97 1.13 5.51 8.30
N PRO A 98 1.87 6.60 8.54
CA PRO A 98 1.39 7.69 9.39
C PRO A 98 0.10 8.30 8.84
N VAL A 99 -0.84 8.65 9.74
CA VAL A 99 -2.14 9.22 9.38
C VAL A 99 -2.58 10.36 10.32
N MET A 100 -2.61 10.10 11.63
CA MET A 100 -3.09 11.00 12.69
C MET A 100 -1.99 11.42 13.67
N THR A 101 -1.01 10.54 13.87
CA THR A 101 -0.06 10.58 15.00
C THR A 101 1.41 10.63 14.59
N ASP A 102 1.69 10.97 13.34
CA ASP A 102 3.06 11.27 12.89
C ASP A 102 3.78 12.14 13.95
N ASP A 103 5.02 11.80 14.30
CA ASP A 103 5.62 12.22 15.57
C ASP A 103 5.81 13.76 15.61
N ASP A 104 6.00 14.37 14.44
CA ASP A 104 5.99 15.83 14.26
C ASP A 104 4.60 16.43 14.52
N VAL A 105 3.51 15.75 14.16
CA VAL A 105 2.13 16.24 14.38
C VAL A 105 1.84 16.41 15.86
N LEU A 106 2.28 15.50 16.73
CA LEU A 106 2.00 15.59 18.16
C LEU A 106 3.05 16.39 18.95
N THR A 107 4.18 16.78 18.34
CA THR A 107 5.25 17.53 18.99
C THR A 107 5.39 18.96 18.48
N GLU A 108 5.23 19.19 17.19
CA GLU A 108 5.42 20.46 16.50
C GLU A 108 4.15 20.86 15.69
N PRO A 109 3.92 22.17 15.45
CA PRO A 109 2.94 22.59 14.45
C PRO A 109 3.45 22.24 13.05
N ALA A 110 2.53 21.97 12.11
CA ALA A 110 2.88 21.81 10.70
C ALA A 110 3.62 23.06 10.20
N ASP A 111 4.78 22.87 9.58
CA ASP A 111 5.60 23.96 9.04
C ASP A 111 5.07 24.42 7.68
N GLN A 112 4.39 23.54 6.93
CA GLN A 112 3.80 23.83 5.62
C GLN A 112 2.33 23.38 5.50
N PRO A 113 1.51 24.09 4.69
CA PRO A 113 0.18 23.61 4.32
C PRO A 113 0.24 22.23 3.66
N GLY A 114 -0.52 21.27 4.20
CA GLY A 114 -0.55 19.89 3.71
C GLY A 114 0.29 18.90 4.52
N GLU A 115 1.05 19.36 5.52
CA GLU A 115 1.70 18.49 6.51
C GLU A 115 0.72 18.14 7.64
N GLY A 116 0.67 16.84 8.01
CA GLY A 116 -0.22 16.31 9.04
C GLY A 116 -1.63 15.92 8.59
N PRO A 117 -2.56 15.66 9.53
CA PRO A 117 -3.84 15.04 9.20
C PRO A 117 -4.76 15.95 8.38
N THR A 118 -5.48 15.36 7.43
CA THR A 118 -6.41 16.07 6.55
C THR A 118 -7.50 16.83 7.33
N LEU A 119 -8.06 17.88 6.73
CA LEU A 119 -9.05 18.74 7.39
C LEU A 119 -10.25 17.94 7.94
N ARG A 120 -10.73 16.92 7.21
CA ARG A 120 -11.85 16.09 7.67
C ARG A 120 -11.51 15.34 8.94
N ARG A 121 -10.32 14.72 9.01
CA ARG A 121 -9.84 14.04 10.22
C ARG A 121 -9.75 14.96 11.42
N ARG A 122 -9.13 16.13 11.23
CA ARG A 122 -9.03 17.16 12.29
C ARG A 122 -10.40 17.61 12.77
N ALA A 123 -11.34 17.81 11.84
CA ALA A 123 -12.72 18.18 12.16
C ALA A 123 -13.46 17.08 12.93
N GLU A 124 -13.35 15.82 12.51
CA GLU A 124 -13.99 14.66 13.13
C GLU A 124 -13.45 14.39 14.53
N ALA A 125 -12.12 14.44 14.71
CA ALA A 125 -11.49 14.33 16.02
C ALA A 125 -11.91 15.46 16.97
N GLY A 126 -12.01 16.71 16.48
CA GLY A 126 -12.50 17.82 17.30
C GLY A 126 -13.98 17.66 17.71
N GLN A 127 -14.81 17.06 16.84
CA GLN A 127 -16.18 16.71 17.20
C GLN A 127 -16.23 15.55 18.21
N GLN A 128 -15.34 14.57 18.07
CA GLN A 128 -15.24 13.44 18.99
C GLN A 128 -14.85 13.92 20.39
N PHE A 129 -13.86 14.81 20.52
CA PHE A 129 -13.53 15.40 21.83
C PHE A 129 -14.75 16.07 22.50
N ARG A 130 -15.49 16.88 21.74
CA ARG A 130 -16.71 17.53 22.25
C ARG A 130 -17.80 16.52 22.62
N ARG A 131 -17.92 15.40 21.90
CA ARG A 131 -18.84 14.30 22.22
C ARG A 131 -18.44 13.63 23.52
N THR A 132 -17.16 13.30 23.69
CA THR A 132 -16.62 12.68 24.92
C THR A 132 -16.88 13.58 26.15
N LEU A 133 -16.66 14.89 26.05
CA LEU A 133 -16.97 15.84 27.12
C LEU A 133 -18.45 15.84 27.52
N ALA A 134 -19.36 15.74 26.54
CA ALA A 134 -20.79 15.70 26.80
C ALA A 134 -21.25 14.37 27.40
N GLU A 135 -20.73 13.25 26.89
CA GLU A 135 -21.08 11.88 27.32
C GLU A 135 -20.60 11.58 28.75
N ALA A 136 -19.40 12.05 29.11
CA ALA A 136 -18.88 11.98 30.48
C ALA A 136 -19.57 12.95 31.45
N GLY A 137 -20.44 13.83 30.95
CA GLY A 137 -21.20 14.79 31.75
C GLY A 137 -20.38 15.97 32.27
N TYR A 138 -19.23 16.27 31.66
CA TYR A 138 -18.44 17.47 31.97
C TYR A 138 -19.17 18.74 31.48
N GLY A 139 -19.77 18.69 30.29
CA GLY A 139 -20.63 19.75 29.77
C GLY A 139 -20.76 19.72 28.25
N GLU A 140 -21.72 20.46 27.72
CA GLU A 140 -21.87 20.68 26.27
C GLU A 140 -21.30 22.06 25.92
N PHE A 141 -20.19 22.07 25.18
CA PHE A 141 -19.48 23.30 24.82
C PHE A 141 -19.49 23.51 23.31
N ALA A 142 -19.57 24.77 22.88
CA ALA A 142 -19.36 25.21 21.51
C ALA A 142 -17.86 25.45 21.25
N PRO A 143 -17.40 25.50 19.99
CA PRO A 143 -16.00 25.81 19.68
C PRO A 143 -15.54 27.16 20.26
N ALA A 144 -16.43 28.16 20.27
CA ALA A 144 -16.17 29.49 20.83
C ALA A 144 -16.00 29.52 22.36
N ASP A 145 -16.26 28.39 23.05
CA ASP A 145 -15.96 28.26 24.47
C ASP A 145 -14.51 27.83 24.72
N PHE A 146 -13.74 27.48 23.69
CA PHE A 146 -12.32 27.10 23.80
C PHE A 146 -11.40 28.24 23.37
N ASP A 147 -10.09 28.05 23.56
CA ASP A 147 -9.08 28.97 23.01
C ASP A 147 -9.21 29.03 21.48
N ASP A 148 -9.08 30.23 20.89
CA ASP A 148 -9.22 30.44 19.44
C ASP A 148 -8.18 29.60 18.67
N ASP A 149 -7.01 29.34 19.27
CA ASP A 149 -5.96 28.50 18.66
C ASP A 149 -6.40 27.04 18.47
N LEU A 150 -7.39 26.56 19.23
CA LEU A 150 -7.93 25.19 19.13
C LEU A 150 -9.09 25.07 18.13
N VAL A 151 -9.58 26.18 17.58
CA VAL A 151 -10.62 26.16 16.56
C VAL A 151 -10.03 25.64 15.24
N LEU A 152 -10.85 24.93 14.46
CA LEU A 152 -10.43 24.37 13.18
C LEU A 152 -10.02 25.45 12.18
N ASP A 153 -8.76 25.45 11.79
CA ASP A 153 -8.24 26.23 10.68
C ASP A 153 -8.67 25.60 9.35
N VAL A 154 -9.09 26.44 8.41
CA VAL A 154 -9.50 26.00 7.07
C VAL A 154 -8.43 26.39 6.03
N PRO A 155 -8.22 25.58 4.99
CA PRO A 155 -7.29 25.93 3.91
C PRO A 155 -7.75 27.18 3.18
N ASP A 156 -6.80 28.03 2.79
CA ASP A 156 -6.98 29.24 1.98
C ASP A 156 -6.67 29.02 0.49
N GLN A 157 -6.22 27.82 0.11
CA GLN A 157 -5.96 27.42 -1.28
C GLN A 157 -7.24 27.16 -2.09
N PRO A 158 -7.17 27.19 -3.44
CA PRO A 158 -8.29 26.77 -4.29
C PRO A 158 -8.71 25.32 -4.04
N LEU A 159 -10.01 25.06 -4.07
CA LEU A 159 -10.60 23.77 -3.75
C LEU A 159 -11.65 23.36 -4.78
N GLU A 160 -11.69 22.06 -5.07
CA GLU A 160 -12.76 21.45 -5.85
C GLU A 160 -14.13 21.72 -5.20
N SER A 161 -15.20 21.69 -6.00
CA SER A 161 -16.52 22.11 -5.54
C SER A 161 -17.02 21.32 -4.32
N SER A 162 -16.67 20.03 -4.26
CA SER A 162 -16.99 19.11 -3.17
C SER A 162 -16.32 19.52 -1.85
N ASP A 163 -15.04 19.82 -1.92
CA ASP A 163 -14.19 20.25 -0.80
C ASP A 163 -14.59 21.62 -0.28
N ARG A 164 -14.86 22.59 -1.16
CA ARG A 164 -15.31 23.92 -0.74
C ARG A 164 -16.58 23.87 0.08
N ARG A 165 -17.57 23.08 -0.35
CA ARG A 165 -18.82 22.87 0.41
C ARG A 165 -18.56 22.29 1.79
N TYR A 166 -17.59 21.38 1.90
CA TYR A 166 -17.20 20.81 3.18
C TYR A 166 -16.52 21.85 4.08
N VAL A 167 -15.56 22.61 3.55
CA VAL A 167 -14.88 23.71 4.25
C VAL A 167 -15.86 24.75 4.78
N GLU A 168 -16.78 25.23 3.95
CA GLU A 168 -17.83 26.19 4.35
C GLU A 168 -18.76 25.63 5.44
N LEU A 169 -18.96 24.31 5.46
CA LEU A 169 -19.80 23.65 6.45
C LEU A 169 -19.10 23.59 7.82
N VAL A 170 -17.80 23.30 7.87
CA VAL A 170 -17.06 23.03 9.11
C VAL A 170 -16.33 24.24 9.67
N GLY A 171 -15.96 25.22 8.84
CA GLY A 171 -15.19 26.40 9.24
C GLY A 171 -15.81 27.13 10.42
N GLY A 172 -15.05 27.26 11.51
CA GLY A 172 -15.50 27.89 12.77
C GLY A 172 -16.60 27.15 13.53
N ARG A 173 -16.98 25.92 13.13
CA ARG A 173 -18.06 25.14 13.76
C ARG A 173 -17.59 23.93 14.56
N THR A 174 -16.29 23.64 14.53
CA THR A 174 -15.66 22.57 15.31
C THR A 174 -14.27 22.98 15.77
N LEU A 175 -13.70 22.16 16.66
CA LEU A 175 -12.30 22.26 17.08
C LEU A 175 -11.40 21.51 16.09
N ASP A 176 -10.12 21.86 16.08
CA ASP A 176 -9.08 21.05 15.45
C ASP A 176 -8.65 19.94 16.41
N GLY A 177 -9.07 18.71 16.14
CA GLY A 177 -8.77 17.56 17.00
C GLY A 177 -7.28 17.23 17.11
N ALA A 178 -6.48 17.50 16.07
CA ALA A 178 -5.04 17.30 16.12
C ALA A 178 -4.37 18.32 17.06
N LYS A 179 -4.81 19.59 17.01
CA LYS A 179 -4.35 20.60 17.98
C LYS A 179 -4.78 20.26 19.42
N VAL A 180 -5.99 19.73 19.60
CA VAL A 180 -6.46 19.26 20.92
C VAL A 180 -5.59 18.12 21.44
N ALA A 181 -5.29 17.10 20.62
CA ALA A 181 -4.41 15.99 20.99
C ALA A 181 -2.99 16.48 21.34
N ARG A 182 -2.41 17.36 20.50
CA ARG A 182 -1.11 18.00 20.77
C ARG A 182 -1.11 18.78 22.09
N ALA A 183 -2.16 19.56 22.36
CA ALA A 183 -2.30 20.29 23.62
C ALA A 183 -2.34 19.34 24.84
N ILE A 184 -3.00 18.19 24.72
CA ILE A 184 -3.02 17.15 25.76
C ILE A 184 -1.62 16.56 25.99
N ARG A 185 -0.96 16.08 24.92
CA ARG A 185 0.40 15.49 25.00
C ARG A 185 1.41 16.47 25.57
N SER A 186 1.38 17.72 25.13
CA SER A 186 2.21 18.81 25.66
C SER A 186 1.92 19.12 27.13
N ALA A 187 0.66 19.08 27.54
CA ALA A 187 0.25 19.42 28.90
C ALA A 187 0.48 18.29 29.91
N VAL A 188 0.55 17.02 29.49
CA VAL A 188 0.67 15.85 30.36
C VAL A 188 1.85 14.98 29.93
N GLY A 189 2.98 15.11 30.63
CA GLY A 189 4.26 14.51 30.22
C GLY A 189 4.35 12.97 30.24
N ASN A 190 3.31 12.25 30.66
CA ASN A 190 3.24 10.78 30.59
C ASN A 190 1.87 10.27 30.09
N ILE A 191 1.15 11.05 29.28
CA ILE A 191 -0.19 10.65 28.83
C ILE A 191 -0.18 9.33 28.06
N ASP A 192 0.83 9.10 27.21
CA ASP A 192 1.00 7.87 26.43
C ASP A 192 1.07 6.64 27.35
N ALA A 193 1.90 6.70 28.40
CA ALA A 193 2.01 5.64 29.42
C ALA A 193 0.71 5.45 30.24
N VAL A 194 -0.11 6.50 30.40
CA VAL A 194 -1.39 6.39 31.11
C VAL A 194 -2.42 5.65 30.24
N VAL A 195 -2.54 6.01 28.97
CA VAL A 195 -3.49 5.36 28.05
C VAL A 195 -3.08 3.93 27.70
N ALA A 196 -1.78 3.65 27.65
CA ALA A 196 -1.24 2.29 27.54
C ALA A 196 -1.41 1.44 28.82
N GLY A 197 -1.87 2.04 29.94
CA GLY A 197 -2.07 1.34 31.21
C GLY A 197 -0.79 1.08 32.03
N GLU A 198 0.35 1.58 31.57
CA GLU A 198 1.66 1.47 32.24
C GLU A 198 1.77 2.41 33.47
N ALA A 199 0.95 3.46 33.50
CA ALA A 199 0.85 4.40 34.60
C ALA A 199 -0.60 4.58 35.06
N SER A 200 -0.81 4.64 36.38
CA SER A 200 -2.16 4.80 36.98
C SER A 200 -2.54 6.26 37.28
N SER A 201 -1.68 7.23 36.93
CA SER A 201 -1.94 8.65 37.19
C SER A 201 -1.07 9.56 36.33
N TRP A 202 -1.57 10.76 36.05
CA TRP A 202 -0.83 11.80 35.33
C TRP A 202 0.34 12.37 36.13
N SER A 203 1.39 12.74 35.43
CA SER A 203 2.60 13.39 35.92
C SER A 203 3.04 14.49 34.95
N GLY A 204 3.88 15.43 35.40
CA GLY A 204 4.38 16.52 34.55
C GLY A 204 3.31 17.52 34.09
N VAL A 205 2.20 17.67 34.82
CA VAL A 205 1.03 18.39 34.30
C VAL A 205 1.21 19.93 34.28
N SER A 206 1.11 20.52 33.09
CA SER A 206 1.01 21.96 32.85
C SER A 206 -0.45 22.38 32.68
N ALA A 207 -1.14 22.64 33.79
CA ALA A 207 -2.59 22.89 33.80
C ALA A 207 -3.07 24.08 32.94
N GLY A 208 -2.20 25.05 32.63
CA GLY A 208 -2.53 26.19 31.76
C GLY A 208 -2.50 25.89 30.27
N ALA A 209 -2.00 24.72 29.87
CA ALA A 209 -1.93 24.27 28.47
C ALA A 209 -2.99 23.22 28.12
N LEU A 210 -3.77 22.74 29.10
CA LEU A 210 -4.86 21.79 28.85
C LEU A 210 -6.00 22.47 28.09
N PRO A 211 -6.70 21.75 27.19
CA PRO A 211 -7.83 22.28 26.42
C PRO A 211 -9.11 22.37 27.27
N VAL A 212 -9.06 23.13 28.36
CA VAL A 212 -10.19 23.38 29.27
C VAL A 212 -11.05 24.52 28.69
N PRO A 213 -12.39 24.38 28.64
CA PRO A 213 -13.26 25.47 28.22
C PRO A 213 -13.06 26.75 29.05
N THR A 214 -13.12 27.90 28.38
CA THR A 214 -12.95 29.22 28.95
C THR A 214 -13.95 29.47 30.09
N GLY A 215 -13.42 29.73 31.28
CA GLY A 215 -14.23 29.97 32.48
C GLY A 215 -14.60 28.71 33.27
N GLU A 216 -14.29 27.52 32.76
CA GLU A 216 -14.42 26.27 33.49
C GLU A 216 -13.15 25.91 34.27
N SER A 217 -13.25 24.87 35.10
CA SER A 217 -12.12 24.34 35.86
C SER A 217 -11.89 22.87 35.54
N ARG A 218 -10.63 22.43 35.63
CA ARG A 218 -10.26 21.01 35.55
C ARG A 218 -10.93 20.22 36.69
N THR A 219 -11.52 19.08 36.37
CA THR A 219 -12.19 18.17 37.31
C THR A 219 -11.82 16.72 36.99
N GLY A 220 -12.15 15.77 37.88
CA GLY A 220 -11.95 14.34 37.58
C GLY A 220 -12.70 13.87 36.34
N ALA A 221 -13.89 14.42 36.07
CA ALA A 221 -14.64 14.10 34.85
C ALA A 221 -13.91 14.60 33.59
N PHE A 222 -13.26 15.77 33.65
CA PHE A 222 -12.44 16.25 32.54
C PHE A 222 -11.21 15.36 32.32
N ASP A 223 -10.57 14.90 33.40
CA ASP A 223 -9.42 14.00 33.32
C ASP A 223 -9.80 12.68 32.64
N GLU A 224 -10.93 12.08 33.03
CA GLU A 224 -11.50 10.89 32.37
C GLU A 224 -11.78 11.15 30.88
N CYS A 225 -12.34 12.32 30.51
CA CYS A 225 -12.58 12.67 29.11
C CYS A 225 -11.29 12.78 28.29
N VAL A 226 -10.25 13.37 28.88
CA VAL A 226 -8.97 13.57 28.21
C VAL A 226 -8.31 12.22 27.97
N GLU A 227 -8.32 11.32 28.95
CA GLU A 227 -7.81 9.96 28.80
C GLU A 227 -8.58 9.20 27.71
N GLU A 228 -9.92 9.23 27.75
CA GLU A 228 -10.77 8.52 26.78
C GLU A 228 -10.60 9.07 25.36
N PHE A 229 -10.60 10.39 25.18
CA PHE A 229 -10.39 11.00 23.87
C PHE A 229 -8.98 10.73 23.34
N TYR A 230 -7.95 10.90 24.17
CA TYR A 230 -6.58 10.75 23.74
C TYR A 230 -6.27 9.29 23.40
N ALA A 231 -6.74 8.32 24.22
CA ALA A 231 -6.66 6.90 23.90
C ALA A 231 -7.33 6.59 22.56
N TRP A 232 -8.55 7.09 22.34
CA TRP A 232 -9.22 6.94 21.05
C TRP A 232 -8.44 7.58 19.89
N TYR A 233 -7.84 8.76 20.09
CA TYR A 233 -7.13 9.49 19.05
C TYR A 233 -5.88 8.72 18.57
N VAL A 234 -5.10 8.16 19.50
CA VAL A 234 -3.86 7.43 19.18
C VAL A 234 -4.10 5.97 18.75
N ASP A 235 -5.27 5.41 19.06
CA ASP A 235 -5.65 4.02 18.74
C ASP A 235 -6.55 3.93 17.48
N LEU A 236 -7.02 5.05 16.93
CA LEU A 236 -7.97 5.03 15.81
C LEU A 236 -7.39 4.40 14.54
N TYR A 237 -6.11 4.64 14.27
CA TYR A 237 -5.39 4.06 13.15
C TYR A 237 -4.20 3.26 13.66
N ASP A 238 -3.96 2.09 13.07
CA ASP A 238 -2.68 1.39 13.26
C ASP A 238 -1.63 2.17 12.46
N GLU A 239 -0.71 2.83 13.17
CA GLU A 239 0.34 3.68 12.60
C GLU A 239 1.73 3.16 13.01
N PRO A 240 2.78 3.38 12.19
CA PRO A 240 4.14 3.05 12.58
C PRO A 240 4.64 3.98 13.70
N THR A 241 5.52 3.47 14.56
CA THR A 241 6.24 4.31 15.52
C THR A 241 7.62 4.67 14.98
N VAL A 242 8.23 5.74 15.50
CA VAL A 242 9.61 6.12 15.16
C VAL A 242 10.61 4.99 15.45
N GLU A 243 10.31 4.15 16.44
CA GLU A 243 11.15 2.99 16.79
C GLU A 243 11.00 1.84 15.78
N THR A 244 9.79 1.60 15.25
CA THR A 244 9.56 0.49 14.30
C THR A 244 9.87 0.85 12.85
N GLY A 245 9.77 2.13 12.48
CA GLY A 245 9.96 2.60 11.09
C GLY A 245 8.87 2.10 10.13
N SER A 246 9.19 2.10 8.82
CA SER A 246 8.29 1.66 7.75
C SER A 246 8.92 0.53 6.93
N ALA A 247 8.11 -0.44 6.52
CA ALA A 247 8.53 -1.48 5.59
C ALA A 247 8.45 -1.06 4.12
N TRP A 248 7.94 0.13 3.79
CA TRP A 248 7.83 0.55 2.39
C TRP A 248 9.16 1.07 1.83
N ASP A 249 9.65 0.43 0.77
CA ASP A 249 10.79 0.89 -0.03
C ASP A 249 10.30 1.70 -1.24
N PRO A 250 10.42 3.04 -1.22
CA PRO A 250 9.96 3.88 -2.32
C PRO A 250 10.79 3.67 -3.59
N THR A 251 12.03 3.18 -3.49
CA THR A 251 12.92 2.94 -4.63
C THR A 251 12.56 1.66 -5.39
N ARG A 252 11.90 0.72 -4.72
CA ARG A 252 11.41 -0.56 -5.26
C ARG A 252 9.90 -0.62 -5.44
N LEU A 253 9.18 0.35 -4.86
CA LEU A 253 7.72 0.43 -4.84
C LEU A 253 7.09 -0.81 -4.22
N GLU A 254 7.67 -1.33 -3.15
CA GLU A 254 7.25 -2.55 -2.47
C GLU A 254 7.53 -2.48 -0.97
N TYR A 255 6.95 -3.41 -0.21
CA TYR A 255 7.27 -3.62 1.19
C TYR A 255 8.38 -4.67 1.32
N ARG A 256 9.32 -4.40 2.23
CA ARG A 256 10.46 -5.25 2.57
C ARG A 256 10.56 -5.36 4.08
N PHE A 257 10.56 -6.60 4.57
CA PHE A 257 10.61 -6.90 5.99
C PHE A 257 11.08 -8.33 6.22
N SER A 258 11.56 -8.58 7.41
CA SER A 258 12.01 -9.89 7.87
C SER A 258 11.29 -10.27 9.15
N VAL A 259 11.12 -11.57 9.37
CA VAL A 259 10.54 -12.11 10.60
C VAL A 259 11.35 -13.28 11.11
N THR A 260 11.33 -13.52 12.42
CA THR A 260 11.98 -14.69 13.02
C THR A 260 10.97 -15.58 13.74
N THR A 261 11.11 -16.89 13.54
CA THR A 261 10.43 -17.92 14.34
C THR A 261 11.41 -18.66 15.23
N GLY A 262 10.97 -19.12 16.40
CA GLY A 262 11.85 -19.79 17.36
C GLY A 262 12.85 -18.82 17.97
N ALA A 263 13.91 -19.36 18.57
CA ALA A 263 15.02 -18.57 19.12
C ALA A 263 16.25 -19.44 19.37
N GLY A 264 17.44 -18.82 19.36
CA GLY A 264 18.68 -19.53 19.67
C GLY A 264 18.97 -20.65 18.66
N ASN A 265 18.86 -21.91 19.07
CA ASN A 265 19.14 -23.05 18.17
C ASN A 265 17.96 -23.44 17.28
N THR A 266 16.75 -22.95 17.58
CA THR A 266 15.54 -23.20 16.76
C THR A 266 15.16 -21.99 15.92
N GLU A 267 16.01 -20.95 15.91
CA GLU A 267 15.75 -19.73 15.17
C GLU A 267 15.68 -20.01 13.65
N THR A 268 14.74 -19.36 12.99
CA THR A 268 14.67 -19.31 11.53
C THR A 268 14.20 -17.94 11.10
N VAL A 269 15.02 -17.30 10.27
CA VAL A 269 14.73 -15.98 9.72
C VAL A 269 14.09 -16.15 8.34
N PHE A 270 12.96 -15.49 8.17
CA PHE A 270 12.21 -15.43 6.92
C PHE A 270 12.23 -13.99 6.41
N GLU A 271 12.64 -13.81 5.16
CA GLU A 271 12.59 -12.53 4.46
C GLU A 271 11.39 -12.50 3.51
N ALA A 272 10.70 -11.36 3.47
CA ALA A 272 9.71 -11.04 2.43
C ALA A 272 10.27 -9.94 1.52
N PRO A 273 11.07 -10.29 0.50
CA PRO A 273 11.86 -9.31 -0.24
C PRO A 273 11.04 -8.49 -1.25
N GLU A 274 9.86 -8.96 -1.67
CA GLU A 274 9.06 -8.33 -2.73
C GLU A 274 7.55 -8.28 -2.42
N TYR A 275 7.17 -7.85 -1.21
CA TYR A 275 5.76 -7.79 -0.85
C TYR A 275 5.07 -6.55 -1.45
N LYS A 276 4.24 -6.71 -2.48
CA LYS A 276 3.62 -5.58 -3.19
C LYS A 276 2.37 -4.97 -2.50
N GLY A 277 2.03 -5.42 -1.30
CA GLY A 277 0.83 -5.02 -0.55
C GLY A 277 -0.43 -5.79 -0.96
N GLY A 278 -1.36 -5.94 -0.02
CA GLY A 278 -2.62 -6.69 -0.19
C GLY A 278 -2.76 -7.83 0.81
N HIS A 279 -2.68 -9.08 0.33
CA HIS A 279 -2.76 -10.25 1.20
C HIS A 279 -1.40 -10.95 1.25
N LEU A 280 -0.94 -11.19 2.47
CA LEU A 280 0.30 -11.89 2.76
C LEU A 280 0.01 -13.37 2.99
N ASP A 281 0.90 -14.25 2.51
CA ASP A 281 0.76 -15.70 2.66
C ASP A 281 2.15 -16.34 2.70
N TRP A 282 2.23 -17.63 3.06
CA TRP A 282 3.49 -18.35 3.27
C TRP A 282 4.47 -18.22 2.10
N TYR A 283 3.99 -18.22 0.85
CA TYR A 283 4.85 -18.13 -0.33
C TYR A 283 5.52 -16.76 -0.53
N ALA A 284 5.12 -15.74 0.24
CA ALA A 284 5.79 -14.44 0.23
C ALA A 284 7.15 -14.47 0.95
N PHE A 285 7.42 -15.53 1.73
CA PHE A 285 8.60 -15.66 2.55
C PHE A 285 9.62 -16.64 1.96
N SER A 286 10.88 -16.24 2.03
CA SER A 286 12.05 -17.07 1.71
C SER A 286 13.02 -17.10 2.88
N THR A 287 13.80 -18.16 3.00
CA THR A 287 14.87 -18.29 4.00
C THR A 287 16.24 -18.18 3.31
N PRO A 288 16.99 -17.10 3.49
CA PRO A 288 18.35 -17.00 2.97
C PRO A 288 19.29 -17.99 3.67
N GLU A 289 20.26 -18.56 2.93
CA GLU A 289 21.29 -19.43 3.54
C GLU A 289 22.22 -18.67 4.51
N ASP A 290 22.41 -17.37 4.29
CA ASP A 290 23.32 -16.51 5.07
C ASP A 290 22.53 -15.51 5.95
N ALA A 291 21.28 -15.83 6.32
CA ALA A 291 20.46 -14.93 7.11
C ALA A 291 21.08 -14.66 8.49
N GLU A 292 21.22 -13.38 8.86
CA GLU A 292 21.70 -13.01 10.19
C GLU A 292 20.55 -13.09 11.21
N SER A 293 20.86 -13.51 12.43
CA SER A 293 19.89 -13.55 13.53
C SER A 293 19.31 -12.17 13.81
N LEU A 294 18.00 -12.07 13.99
CA LEU A 294 17.33 -10.84 14.40
C LEU A 294 17.39 -10.62 15.94
N GLY A 295 18.09 -11.51 16.65
CA GLY A 295 18.38 -11.40 18.07
C GLY A 295 17.26 -11.87 19.00
N THR A 296 17.59 -11.97 20.29
CA THR A 296 16.64 -12.33 21.37
C THR A 296 15.95 -11.10 21.94
N PRO A 297 14.68 -11.19 22.40
CA PRO A 297 13.94 -10.01 22.82
C PRO A 297 14.44 -9.57 24.19
N ASP A 298 14.77 -8.29 24.33
CA ASP A 298 15.07 -7.72 25.65
C ASP A 298 13.84 -7.78 26.58
N GLU A 299 12.62 -7.69 26.02
CA GLU A 299 11.35 -7.72 26.77
C GLU A 299 10.75 -9.13 26.97
N GLY A 300 11.14 -10.11 26.14
CA GLY A 300 10.59 -11.47 26.24
C GLY A 300 11.30 -12.32 27.29
N GLY A 301 12.56 -12.01 27.61
CA GLY A 301 13.37 -12.81 28.54
C GLY A 301 14.08 -13.98 27.85
N THR A 302 14.72 -14.85 28.64
CA THR A 302 15.48 -15.98 28.09
C THR A 302 14.56 -16.96 27.36
N PRO A 303 14.86 -17.34 26.10
CA PRO A 303 14.09 -18.32 25.36
C PRO A 303 13.94 -19.64 26.13
N ALA A 304 12.75 -20.23 26.05
CA ALA A 304 12.39 -21.48 26.68
C ALA A 304 11.58 -22.33 25.70
N GLU A 305 11.74 -23.64 25.83
CA GLU A 305 10.97 -24.62 25.08
C GLU A 305 9.96 -25.31 25.99
N GLY A 306 8.80 -25.65 25.43
CA GLY A 306 7.74 -26.38 26.13
C GLY A 306 7.33 -27.64 25.37
N ALA A 307 6.55 -28.49 26.04
CA ALA A 307 5.94 -29.66 25.43
C ALA A 307 4.49 -29.84 25.91
N LEU A 308 3.57 -30.12 24.98
CA LEU A 308 2.22 -30.54 25.31
C LEU A 308 2.20 -32.03 25.64
N THR A 309 1.71 -32.35 26.83
CA THR A 309 1.51 -33.73 27.29
C THR A 309 0.33 -34.39 26.56
N GLU A 310 0.21 -35.72 26.66
CA GLU A 310 -0.96 -36.47 26.11
C GLU A 310 -2.31 -35.96 26.65
N ASP A 311 -2.32 -35.44 27.89
CA ASP A 311 -3.50 -34.87 28.54
C ASP A 311 -3.73 -33.39 28.18
N GLY A 312 -2.95 -32.82 27.26
CA GLY A 312 -3.07 -31.44 26.77
C GLY A 312 -2.56 -30.36 27.72
N GLN A 313 -1.88 -30.74 28.81
CA GLN A 313 -1.20 -29.80 29.72
C GLN A 313 0.17 -29.41 29.16
N LEU A 314 0.55 -28.16 29.37
CA LEU A 314 1.83 -27.61 28.91
C LEU A 314 2.93 -27.83 29.95
N ASP A 315 3.97 -28.59 29.63
CA ASP A 315 5.18 -28.73 30.45
C ASP A 315 6.26 -27.75 29.96
N VAL A 316 6.69 -26.83 30.83
CA VAL A 316 7.72 -25.84 30.51
C VAL A 316 8.79 -25.84 31.62
N PRO A 317 9.89 -26.57 31.45
CA PRO A 317 10.89 -26.75 32.52
C PRO A 317 11.57 -25.44 32.94
N ASP A 318 11.77 -24.53 31.99
CA ASP A 318 12.61 -23.34 32.14
C ASP A 318 11.82 -22.06 32.43
N LEU A 319 10.47 -22.12 32.44
CA LEU A 319 9.61 -20.99 32.80
C LEU A 319 8.89 -21.21 34.14
N THR A 320 8.89 -20.15 34.97
CA THR A 320 8.21 -20.14 36.27
C THR A 320 7.12 -19.09 36.29
N GLY A 321 5.99 -19.37 36.95
CA GLY A 321 4.88 -18.41 37.12
C GLY A 321 3.75 -18.54 36.10
N LEU A 322 3.88 -19.38 35.08
CA LEU A 322 2.79 -19.80 34.20
C LEU A 322 1.93 -20.87 34.88
N ASP A 323 0.60 -20.73 34.81
CA ASP A 323 -0.32 -21.79 35.24
C ASP A 323 -0.42 -22.86 34.15
N THR A 324 0.37 -23.92 34.32
CA THR A 324 0.42 -25.07 33.41
C THR A 324 -0.61 -26.16 33.73
N SER A 325 -1.47 -25.92 34.73
CA SER A 325 -2.42 -26.94 35.19
C SER A 325 -3.66 -27.09 34.31
N GLN A 326 -3.92 -26.11 33.45
CA GLN A 326 -5.05 -26.12 32.51
C GLN A 326 -4.65 -26.78 31.18
N GLU A 327 -5.66 -27.35 30.51
CA GLU A 327 -5.52 -27.83 29.14
C GLU A 327 -5.31 -26.61 28.22
N VAL A 328 -4.25 -26.65 27.41
CA VAL A 328 -3.88 -25.58 26.48
C VAL A 328 -4.27 -26.00 25.08
N GLY A 329 -5.17 -25.25 24.46
CA GLY A 329 -5.56 -25.41 23.07
C GLY A 329 -4.57 -24.76 22.11
N ILE A 330 -4.66 -25.15 20.83
CA ILE A 330 -3.84 -24.60 19.74
C ILE A 330 -4.01 -23.08 19.60
N GLY A 331 -5.24 -22.57 19.82
CA GLY A 331 -5.53 -21.15 19.79
C GLY A 331 -5.02 -20.37 21.01
N ASP A 332 -4.69 -21.05 22.12
CA ASP A 332 -4.16 -20.39 23.33
C ASP A 332 -2.66 -20.09 23.18
N LEU A 333 -1.99 -20.65 22.17
CA LEU A 333 -0.55 -20.51 21.98
C LEU A 333 -0.14 -19.09 21.59
N ALA A 334 -0.99 -18.34 20.90
CA ALA A 334 -0.76 -16.92 20.61
C ALA A 334 -0.62 -16.08 21.89
N ASN A 335 -1.38 -16.44 22.94
CA ASN A 335 -1.44 -15.72 24.22
C ASN A 335 -0.32 -16.15 25.21
N MET A 336 0.57 -17.06 24.80
CA MET A 336 1.67 -17.49 25.63
C MET A 336 2.80 -16.45 25.64
N PRO A 337 3.57 -16.33 26.73
CA PRO A 337 4.71 -15.42 26.78
C PRO A 337 5.65 -15.59 25.59
N LEU A 338 6.15 -14.50 25.01
CA LEU A 338 6.98 -14.52 23.80
C LEU A 338 8.28 -15.32 23.95
N ASN A 339 8.81 -15.48 25.17
CA ASN A 339 9.98 -16.34 25.40
C ASN A 339 9.70 -17.83 25.40
N LEU A 340 8.44 -18.28 25.45
CA LEU A 340 8.12 -19.65 25.06
C LEU A 340 8.17 -19.71 23.53
N SER A 341 9.37 -19.93 22.98
CA SER A 341 9.67 -19.77 21.56
C SER A 341 9.37 -21.02 20.74
N THR A 342 9.45 -22.20 21.35
CA THR A 342 9.18 -23.49 20.69
C THR A 342 8.28 -24.36 21.55
N ILE A 343 7.28 -24.98 20.94
CA ILE A 343 6.37 -25.91 21.59
C ILE A 343 6.38 -27.24 20.85
N ASN A 344 6.71 -28.31 21.56
CA ASN A 344 6.68 -29.67 21.03
C ASN A 344 5.36 -30.35 21.35
N ARG A 345 4.79 -31.10 20.40
CA ARG A 345 3.57 -31.88 20.64
C ARG A 345 3.53 -33.15 19.78
N SER A 346 2.78 -34.14 20.26
CA SER A 346 2.54 -35.38 19.53
C SER A 346 1.06 -35.55 19.22
N LYS A 347 0.71 -36.08 18.05
CA LYS A 347 -0.68 -36.39 17.65
C LYS A 347 -0.77 -37.77 17.02
N THR A 348 -1.82 -38.50 17.37
CA THR A 348 -2.25 -39.69 16.62
C THR A 348 -3.43 -39.33 15.72
N LEU A 349 -3.27 -39.53 14.42
CA LEU A 349 -4.22 -39.15 13.38
C LEU A 349 -4.62 -40.38 12.53
N LEU A 350 -5.79 -40.27 11.89
CA LEU A 350 -6.24 -41.24 10.91
C LEU A 350 -6.00 -40.68 9.50
N PRO A 351 -5.13 -41.30 8.69
CA PRO A 351 -4.90 -40.84 7.33
C PRO A 351 -6.15 -41.08 6.47
N THR A 352 -6.43 -40.12 5.60
CA THR A 352 -7.52 -40.22 4.62
C THR A 352 -6.94 -40.24 3.22
N GLN A 353 -7.46 -41.09 2.35
CA GLN A 353 -7.01 -41.11 0.98
C GLN A 353 -7.41 -39.80 0.29
N ILE A 354 -6.49 -39.19 -0.47
CA ILE A 354 -6.81 -38.00 -1.25
C ILE A 354 -7.85 -38.36 -2.30
N SER A 355 -8.83 -37.46 -2.50
CA SER A 355 -9.82 -37.55 -3.57
C SER A 355 -10.02 -36.19 -4.22
N PHE A 356 -10.06 -36.14 -5.54
CA PHE A 356 -10.32 -34.91 -6.30
C PHE A 356 -11.37 -35.16 -7.40
N PRO A 357 -12.06 -34.11 -7.89
CA PRO A 357 -13.03 -34.26 -8.96
C PRO A 357 -12.43 -34.91 -10.21
N GLY A 358 -13.11 -35.91 -10.76
CA GLY A 358 -12.61 -36.67 -11.92
C GLY A 358 -11.61 -37.79 -11.60
N MET A 359 -11.23 -37.99 -10.33
CA MET A 359 -10.42 -39.14 -9.91
C MET A 359 -11.21 -40.46 -10.03
N PRO A 360 -10.64 -41.54 -10.58
CA PRO A 360 -11.30 -42.85 -10.68
C PRO A 360 -11.44 -43.53 -9.31
N ALA A 361 -12.54 -44.25 -9.06
CA ALA A 361 -12.74 -44.99 -7.82
C ALA A 361 -11.71 -46.12 -7.63
N ASN A 362 -10.93 -46.06 -6.54
CA ASN A 362 -9.76 -46.91 -6.29
C ASN A 362 -10.05 -48.43 -6.16
N ARG A 363 -11.32 -48.85 -5.98
CA ARG A 363 -11.69 -50.28 -5.74
C ARG A 363 -12.80 -50.81 -6.63
N TRP A 364 -13.36 -49.99 -7.52
CA TRP A 364 -14.56 -50.32 -8.29
C TRP A 364 -14.28 -50.07 -9.78
N TRP A 365 -14.81 -50.93 -10.64
CA TRP A 365 -14.78 -50.68 -12.08
C TRP A 365 -15.78 -49.57 -12.40
N GLU A 366 -15.31 -48.33 -12.41
CA GLU A 366 -16.07 -47.16 -12.83
C GLU A 366 -15.68 -46.80 -14.27
N LEU A 367 -16.68 -46.64 -15.14
CA LEU A 367 -16.51 -46.36 -16.58
C LEU A 367 -16.81 -44.89 -16.92
N GLU A 368 -16.73 -44.00 -15.91
CA GLU A 368 -16.78 -42.52 -15.86
C GLU A 368 -17.97 -41.85 -15.14
N ASP A 369 -17.60 -40.74 -14.47
CA ASP A 369 -18.32 -39.62 -13.78
C ASP A 369 -18.45 -39.59 -12.23
N GLY A 370 -17.41 -39.07 -11.56
CA GLY A 370 -17.40 -38.48 -10.20
C GLY A 370 -17.54 -36.94 -10.19
N THR A 371 -18.38 -36.45 -11.11
CA THR A 371 -18.65 -35.07 -11.56
C THR A 371 -17.43 -34.20 -11.77
N VAL A 372 -16.56 -34.74 -12.62
CA VAL A 372 -15.51 -34.11 -13.43
C VAL A 372 -15.27 -32.62 -13.13
N ASP A 373 -14.11 -32.32 -12.54
CA ASP A 373 -13.43 -31.06 -12.79
C ASP A 373 -11.92 -31.29 -12.94
N ILE A 374 -11.45 -31.30 -14.19
CA ILE A 374 -10.05 -31.57 -14.57
C ILE A 374 -9.24 -30.26 -14.47
N SER A 375 -9.50 -29.51 -13.40
CA SER A 375 -9.06 -28.14 -13.09
C SER A 375 -9.59 -27.00 -13.98
N GLN A 376 -10.65 -27.23 -14.76
CA GLN A 376 -11.23 -26.34 -15.79
C GLN A 376 -10.19 -25.66 -16.70
N ALA A 377 -9.47 -26.51 -17.44
CA ALA A 377 -9.26 -26.41 -18.89
C ALA A 377 -9.24 -25.01 -19.56
N THR A 378 -8.29 -24.18 -19.14
CA THR A 378 -7.53 -23.17 -19.93
C THR A 378 -8.31 -22.11 -20.71
N ASP A 379 -8.84 -21.09 -20.04
CA ASP A 379 -9.32 -19.88 -20.74
C ASP A 379 -8.18 -18.97 -21.25
N GLU A 380 -6.95 -19.17 -20.77
CA GLU A 380 -5.75 -18.51 -21.29
C GLU A 380 -4.66 -19.56 -21.48
N GLY A 381 -4.48 -20.05 -22.71
CA GLY A 381 -3.60 -21.18 -22.96
C GLY A 381 -2.13 -20.90 -22.66
N SER A 382 -1.61 -21.25 -21.46
CA SER A 382 -0.15 -21.30 -21.21
C SER A 382 0.35 -21.87 -19.86
N SER A 383 -0.46 -22.34 -18.89
CA SER A 383 0.14 -22.85 -17.63
C SER A 383 0.60 -24.32 -17.73
N LEU A 384 1.85 -24.52 -18.18
CA LEU A 384 2.52 -25.83 -18.22
C LEU A 384 2.58 -26.48 -16.82
N ALA A 385 2.84 -25.70 -15.77
CA ALA A 385 2.92 -26.20 -14.40
C ALA A 385 1.62 -26.86 -13.93
N ARG A 386 0.47 -26.22 -14.21
CA ARG A 386 -0.85 -26.76 -13.86
C ARG A 386 -1.16 -28.04 -14.64
N MET A 387 -0.76 -28.13 -15.92
CA MET A 387 -0.91 -29.35 -16.71
C MET A 387 -0.08 -30.52 -16.15
N LEU A 388 1.18 -30.26 -15.77
CA LEU A 388 2.05 -31.27 -15.15
C LEU A 388 1.49 -31.77 -13.81
N LEU A 389 0.97 -30.87 -12.98
CA LEU A 389 0.34 -31.23 -11.70
C LEU A 389 -0.91 -32.11 -11.90
N VAL A 390 -1.75 -31.79 -12.88
CA VAL A 390 -2.95 -32.58 -13.20
C VAL A 390 -2.57 -33.97 -13.73
N GLU A 391 -1.56 -34.06 -14.61
CA GLU A 391 -1.07 -35.35 -15.12
C GLU A 391 -0.52 -36.22 -13.98
N PHE A 392 0.29 -35.63 -13.11
CA PHE A 392 0.83 -36.30 -11.93
C PHE A 392 -0.28 -36.82 -11.01
N ALA A 393 -1.23 -35.96 -10.63
CA ALA A 393 -2.35 -36.33 -9.75
C ALA A 393 -3.22 -37.44 -10.37
N ALA A 394 -3.45 -37.41 -11.68
CA ALA A 394 -4.23 -38.43 -12.37
C ALA A 394 -3.51 -39.79 -12.46
N GLN A 395 -2.19 -39.80 -12.60
CA GLN A 395 -1.40 -41.03 -12.72
C GLN A 395 -1.14 -41.69 -11.36
N TYR A 396 -0.87 -40.90 -10.32
CA TYR A 396 -0.40 -41.40 -9.02
C TYR A 396 -1.37 -41.15 -7.86
N GLY A 397 -2.48 -40.42 -8.04
CA GLY A 397 -3.34 -39.97 -6.94
C GLY A 397 -3.95 -41.09 -6.07
N ASN A 398 -3.98 -42.33 -6.56
CA ASN A 398 -4.48 -43.49 -5.80
C ASN A 398 -3.59 -43.89 -4.61
N ASP A 399 -2.34 -43.44 -4.59
CA ASP A 399 -1.35 -43.80 -3.57
C ASP A 399 -1.11 -42.67 -2.56
N TRP A 400 -1.86 -41.57 -2.68
CA TRP A 400 -1.70 -40.39 -1.83
C TRP A 400 -2.70 -40.38 -0.68
N PHE A 401 -2.19 -40.15 0.52
CA PHE A 401 -2.96 -39.95 1.73
C PHE A 401 -2.69 -38.56 2.28
N ARG A 402 -3.69 -37.97 2.91
CA ARG A 402 -3.57 -36.73 3.67
C ARG A 402 -3.91 -36.98 5.13
N ILE A 403 -3.21 -36.27 5.99
CA ILE A 403 -3.56 -36.05 7.38
C ILE A 403 -3.91 -34.57 7.51
N ASP A 404 -5.00 -34.27 8.22
CA ASP A 404 -5.37 -32.89 8.49
C ASP A 404 -4.72 -32.52 9.84
N LEU A 405 -3.87 -31.49 9.81
CA LEU A 405 -3.16 -30.99 10.98
C LEU A 405 -3.56 -29.55 11.26
N ASP A 406 -4.09 -29.30 12.46
CA ASP A 406 -4.36 -27.94 12.92
C ASP A 406 -3.04 -27.28 13.36
N THR A 407 -2.67 -26.18 12.68
CA THR A 407 -1.46 -25.40 12.94
C THR A 407 -1.84 -24.02 13.50
N PRO A 408 -1.17 -23.52 14.55
CA PRO A 408 -1.36 -22.14 15.00
C PRO A 408 -0.85 -21.15 13.94
N VAL A 409 -1.50 -19.99 13.84
CA VAL A 409 -0.96 -18.86 13.06
C VAL A 409 0.24 -18.24 13.76
N GLY A 410 1.15 -17.65 13.00
CA GLY A 410 2.41 -17.12 13.53
C GLY A 410 3.36 -18.21 14.00
N THR A 411 3.37 -19.38 13.36
CA THR A 411 4.32 -20.45 13.69
C THR A 411 4.95 -21.09 12.46
N LEU A 412 6.22 -21.42 12.57
CA LEU A 412 6.86 -22.42 11.74
C LEU A 412 6.54 -23.79 12.34
N THR A 413 5.69 -24.55 11.67
CA THR A 413 5.33 -25.91 12.08
C THR A 413 6.25 -26.89 11.37
N ARG A 414 7.12 -27.58 12.11
CA ARG A 414 8.02 -28.63 11.62
C ARG A 414 7.54 -30.02 12.06
N LEU A 415 7.62 -30.99 11.16
CA LEU A 415 7.33 -32.40 11.46
C LEU A 415 8.61 -33.13 11.80
N THR A 416 8.82 -33.43 13.08
CA THR A 416 10.08 -34.01 13.59
C THR A 416 10.11 -35.53 13.54
N ASP A 417 8.95 -36.17 13.65
CA ASP A 417 8.77 -37.59 13.37
C ASP A 417 7.41 -37.85 12.71
N LEU A 418 7.37 -38.76 11.75
CA LEU A 418 6.13 -39.21 11.12
C LEU A 418 6.13 -40.73 11.04
N THR A 419 5.51 -41.37 12.03
CA THR A 419 5.42 -42.82 12.14
C THR A 419 4.08 -43.32 11.60
N ILE A 420 4.12 -44.15 10.55
CA ILE A 420 2.96 -44.72 9.88
C ILE A 420 2.77 -46.16 10.34
N THR A 421 1.55 -46.51 10.74
CA THR A 421 1.13 -47.90 10.93
C THR A 421 0.17 -48.30 9.81
N ASP A 422 0.49 -49.39 9.11
CA ASP A 422 -0.29 -49.90 7.99
C ASP A 422 -1.41 -50.88 8.41
N SER A 423 -2.22 -51.29 7.43
CA SER A 423 -3.31 -52.25 7.64
C SER A 423 -2.87 -53.66 8.05
N PHE A 424 -1.59 -54.00 7.93
CA PHE A 424 -1.00 -55.26 8.38
C PHE A 424 -0.38 -55.16 9.79
N GLY A 425 -0.35 -53.96 10.38
CA GLY A 425 0.24 -53.67 11.68
C GLY A 425 1.76 -53.50 11.64
N LEU A 426 2.33 -53.28 10.45
CA LEU A 426 3.72 -52.86 10.30
C LEU A 426 3.81 -51.36 10.58
N THR A 427 4.89 -50.97 11.26
CA THR A 427 5.16 -49.58 11.62
C THR A 427 6.48 -49.16 10.99
N GLU A 428 6.46 -48.01 10.32
CA GLU A 428 7.61 -47.43 9.63
C GLU A 428 7.61 -45.91 9.81
N THR A 429 8.79 -45.32 10.01
CA THR A 429 8.97 -43.87 10.00
C THR A 429 9.10 -43.41 8.57
N ALA A 430 8.23 -42.51 8.14
CA ALA A 430 8.24 -41.95 6.80
C ALA A 430 9.33 -40.87 6.68
N GLU A 431 10.07 -40.90 5.58
CA GLU A 431 11.04 -39.86 5.26
C GLU A 431 10.37 -38.75 4.43
N PRO A 432 10.75 -37.47 4.64
CA PRO A 432 10.28 -36.37 3.80
C PRO A 432 10.68 -36.58 2.33
N ALA A 433 9.76 -36.31 1.41
CA ALA A 433 10.02 -36.38 -0.03
C ALA A 433 10.75 -35.13 -0.53
N ARG A 434 11.98 -34.91 -0.06
CA ARG A 434 12.86 -33.80 -0.46
C ARG A 434 13.79 -34.18 -1.61
N ASP A 435 14.05 -33.23 -2.50
CA ASP A 435 15.06 -33.32 -3.55
C ASP A 435 15.99 -32.10 -3.42
N ASP A 436 17.26 -32.23 -3.80
CA ASP A 436 18.28 -31.18 -3.68
C ASP A 436 17.90 -29.94 -4.54
N ASP A 437 17.09 -30.13 -5.59
CA ASP A 437 16.77 -29.09 -6.57
C ASP A 437 15.34 -28.51 -6.44
N TRP A 438 14.41 -29.16 -5.70
CA TRP A 438 13.00 -28.74 -5.69
C TRP A 438 12.21 -29.26 -4.48
N ASN A 439 11.51 -28.36 -3.79
CA ASN A 439 10.48 -28.67 -2.79
C ASN A 439 9.12 -28.11 -3.21
N LEU A 440 8.01 -28.75 -2.80
CA LEU A 440 6.65 -28.29 -3.09
C LEU A 440 5.85 -28.20 -1.78
N TYR A 441 5.16 -27.07 -1.56
CA TYR A 441 4.30 -26.82 -0.38
C TYR A 441 5.01 -26.84 0.99
N MET A 442 6.26 -26.39 1.02
CA MET A 442 7.04 -26.21 2.23
C MET A 442 8.15 -25.18 1.99
N HIS A 443 8.72 -24.62 3.05
CA HIS A 443 9.92 -23.80 2.92
C HIS A 443 11.15 -24.70 2.76
N ASP A 444 12.14 -24.15 2.05
CA ASP A 444 13.51 -24.59 2.27
C ASP A 444 13.92 -24.11 3.67
N LEU A 445 14.62 -24.94 4.45
CA LEU A 445 14.95 -24.61 5.83
C LEU A 445 16.43 -25.00 6.05
N PRO A 446 17.38 -24.12 5.71
CA PRO A 446 18.80 -24.47 5.68
C PRO A 446 19.34 -24.92 7.05
N ASP A 447 18.73 -24.45 8.14
CA ASP A 447 19.11 -24.78 9.52
C ASP A 447 18.33 -25.95 10.11
N HIS A 448 17.39 -26.56 9.38
CA HIS A 448 16.56 -27.67 9.88
C HIS A 448 16.58 -28.88 8.95
N ASP A 449 16.88 -30.04 9.53
CA ASP A 449 16.80 -31.33 8.84
C ASP A 449 15.34 -31.80 8.66
N GLU A 450 14.34 -31.14 9.25
CA GLU A 450 12.93 -31.53 9.22
C GLU A 450 12.07 -30.64 8.31
N PRO A 451 11.04 -31.18 7.62
CA PRO A 451 10.16 -30.38 6.77
C PRO A 451 9.28 -29.45 7.61
N GLY A 452 9.08 -28.23 7.13
CA GLY A 452 8.23 -27.26 7.82
C GLY A 452 7.58 -26.24 6.89
N LEU A 453 6.50 -25.68 7.39
CA LEU A 453 5.75 -24.60 6.76
C LEU A 453 5.54 -23.48 7.78
N PHE A 454 5.89 -22.27 7.41
CA PHE A 454 5.60 -21.08 8.18
C PHE A 454 4.22 -20.57 7.78
N VAL A 455 3.33 -20.46 8.76
CA VAL A 455 1.99 -19.92 8.58
C VAL A 455 1.98 -18.54 9.24
N PRO A 456 2.14 -17.44 8.48
CA PRO A 456 2.17 -16.10 9.07
C PRO A 456 0.81 -15.72 9.68
N PRO A 457 0.76 -14.81 10.67
CA PRO A 457 -0.50 -14.34 11.25
C PRO A 457 -1.14 -13.30 10.34
N THR A 458 -1.84 -13.77 9.31
CA THR A 458 -2.40 -12.92 8.24
C THR A 458 -3.91 -12.80 8.31
N LEU A 459 -4.43 -11.76 7.66
CA LEU A 459 -5.85 -11.45 7.59
C LEU A 459 -6.62 -12.48 6.78
N ALA A 460 -7.79 -12.88 7.28
CA ALA A 460 -8.72 -13.69 6.50
C ALA A 460 -9.44 -12.87 5.42
N ASP A 461 -9.82 -11.62 5.72
CA ASP A 461 -10.49 -10.70 4.81
C ASP A 461 -10.34 -9.25 5.32
N SER A 462 -10.32 -8.28 4.43
CA SER A 462 -10.25 -6.85 4.75
C SER A 462 -11.20 -6.02 3.88
N ARG A 463 -11.57 -4.83 4.36
CA ARG A 463 -12.34 -3.85 3.60
C ARG A 463 -11.42 -2.73 3.15
N THR A 464 -11.16 -2.66 1.85
CA THR A 464 -10.35 -1.61 1.23
C THR A 464 -11.24 -0.47 0.72
N SER A 465 -10.85 0.77 0.96
CA SER A 465 -11.49 1.96 0.37
C SER A 465 -11.19 2.09 -1.13
N GLU A 466 -11.89 3.00 -1.81
CA GLU A 466 -11.37 3.52 -3.08
C GLU A 466 -9.98 4.17 -2.86
N PRO A 467 -9.10 4.18 -3.87
CA PRO A 467 -7.79 4.82 -3.74
C PRO A 467 -7.97 6.30 -3.39
N VAL A 468 -7.28 6.76 -2.35
CA VAL A 468 -7.17 8.20 -2.05
C VAL A 468 -6.00 8.83 -2.78
N GLU A 469 -5.04 8.02 -3.22
CA GLU A 469 -3.96 8.42 -4.11
C GLU A 469 -3.69 7.34 -5.15
N LYS A 470 -3.31 7.75 -6.36
CA LYS A 470 -2.96 6.85 -7.46
C LYS A 470 -1.90 7.47 -8.35
N VAL A 471 -0.77 6.79 -8.46
CA VAL A 471 0.35 7.16 -9.34
C VAL A 471 0.58 6.06 -10.37
N VAL A 472 0.70 6.45 -11.63
CA VAL A 472 1.05 5.55 -12.73
C VAL A 472 2.45 5.87 -13.24
N PHE A 473 3.37 4.95 -13.04
CA PHE A 473 4.70 4.97 -13.61
C PHE A 473 4.68 4.30 -14.99
N ALA A 474 5.18 4.97 -16.02
CA ALA A 474 5.25 4.42 -17.37
C ALA A 474 6.42 4.98 -18.17
N ARG A 475 6.86 4.22 -19.17
CA ARG A 475 7.87 4.69 -20.14
C ARG A 475 7.20 5.31 -21.35
N ASP A 476 7.66 6.49 -21.74
CA ASP A 476 7.41 7.06 -23.05
C ASP A 476 8.58 6.71 -23.98
N GLU A 477 8.35 5.72 -24.84
CA GLU A 477 9.34 5.23 -25.82
C GLU A 477 9.70 6.29 -26.88
N THR A 478 8.84 7.29 -27.12
CA THR A 478 9.12 8.36 -28.09
C THR A 478 10.00 9.44 -27.48
N ALA A 479 9.74 9.80 -26.23
CA ALA A 479 10.56 10.77 -25.48
C ALA A 479 11.84 10.14 -24.90
N ASN A 480 11.91 8.80 -24.82
CA ASN A 480 12.96 8.04 -24.15
C ASN A 480 13.13 8.46 -22.68
N LEU A 481 12.00 8.66 -22.00
CA LEU A 481 11.88 9.05 -20.59
C LEU A 481 10.88 8.13 -19.88
N ALA A 482 11.06 7.99 -18.56
CA ALA A 482 10.00 7.49 -17.70
C ALA A 482 9.21 8.68 -17.14
N PHE A 483 7.93 8.47 -16.84
CA PHE A 483 7.07 9.44 -16.18
C PHE A 483 6.33 8.77 -15.04
N ALA A 484 6.16 9.52 -13.95
CA ALA A 484 5.15 9.25 -12.97
C ALA A 484 3.97 10.22 -13.17
N LEU A 485 2.78 9.66 -13.30
CA LEU A 485 1.55 10.42 -13.49
C LEU A 485 0.75 10.37 -12.20
N GLU A 486 0.61 11.50 -11.55
CA GLU A 486 -0.23 11.66 -10.37
C GLU A 486 -1.69 11.78 -10.82
N ARG A 487 -2.43 10.67 -10.80
CA ARG A 487 -3.81 10.60 -11.33
C ARG A 487 -4.82 11.01 -10.27
N ILE A 488 -4.69 10.46 -9.08
CA ILE A 488 -5.53 10.76 -7.93
C ILE A 488 -4.62 11.23 -6.80
N VAL A 489 -5.02 12.31 -6.13
CA VAL A 489 -4.37 12.81 -4.91
C VAL A 489 -5.36 12.93 -3.78
N GLU A 490 -4.87 12.83 -2.56
CA GLU A 490 -5.68 13.16 -1.39
C GLU A 490 -5.76 14.69 -1.29
N SER A 491 -6.96 15.24 -1.48
CA SER A 491 -7.21 16.67 -1.31
C SER A 491 -6.97 17.11 0.15
N PRO A 492 -6.86 18.42 0.42
CA PRO A 492 -6.75 18.94 1.79
C PRO A 492 -7.88 18.49 2.74
N THR A 493 -9.05 18.08 2.19
CA THR A 493 -10.15 17.54 3.00
C THR A 493 -10.14 16.02 3.18
N GLY A 494 -9.18 15.30 2.59
CA GLY A 494 -9.08 13.84 2.65
C GLY A 494 -9.93 13.11 1.61
N GLN A 495 -10.40 13.80 0.57
CA GLN A 495 -11.12 13.19 -0.55
C GLN A 495 -10.17 12.92 -1.72
N ALA A 496 -10.42 11.83 -2.44
CA ALA A 496 -9.77 11.53 -3.70
C ALA A 496 -10.11 12.61 -4.74
N LEU A 497 -9.07 13.28 -5.27
CA LEU A 497 -9.17 14.30 -6.31
C LEU A 497 -8.49 13.80 -7.58
N ASP A 498 -9.24 13.65 -8.66
CA ASP A 498 -8.69 13.28 -9.98
C ASP A 498 -8.05 14.51 -10.63
N ARG A 499 -6.72 14.49 -10.77
CA ARG A 499 -5.90 15.56 -11.36
C ARG A 499 -6.16 15.77 -12.85
N THR A 500 -6.86 14.84 -13.51
CA THR A 500 -7.29 14.99 -14.91
C THR A 500 -8.65 15.65 -15.07
N GLU A 501 -9.47 15.64 -14.01
CA GLU A 501 -10.80 16.26 -14.01
C GLU A 501 -10.80 17.64 -13.35
N PHE A 502 -9.89 17.89 -12.39
CA PHE A 502 -9.75 19.18 -11.72
C PHE A 502 -8.36 19.78 -11.91
N GLN A 503 -8.31 20.92 -12.58
CA GLN A 503 -7.10 21.73 -12.71
C GLN A 503 -7.19 22.93 -11.77
N VAL A 504 -6.13 23.15 -10.98
CA VAL A 504 -6.03 24.27 -10.05
C VAL A 504 -6.08 25.58 -10.85
N PRO A 505 -6.88 26.58 -10.42
CA PRO A 505 -6.90 27.88 -11.05
C PRO A 505 -5.51 28.49 -11.14
N ARG A 506 -5.07 28.80 -12.36
CA ARG A 506 -3.80 29.46 -12.63
C ARG A 506 -4.00 30.53 -13.71
N LEU A 507 -3.33 31.65 -13.51
CA LEU A 507 -3.29 32.71 -14.50
C LEU A 507 -2.28 32.34 -15.58
N GLU A 508 -2.73 32.25 -16.82
CA GLU A 508 -1.88 31.98 -17.98
C GLU A 508 -1.91 33.13 -18.98
N ILE A 509 -0.79 33.34 -19.66
CA ILE A 509 -0.71 34.28 -20.79
C ILE A 509 -1.05 33.50 -22.06
N ASP A 510 -2.35 33.38 -22.35
CA ASP A 510 -2.88 32.59 -23.47
C ASP A 510 -2.43 33.14 -24.83
N ARG A 511 -2.45 34.47 -25.00
CA ARG A 511 -2.04 35.12 -26.25
C ARG A 511 -1.36 36.46 -26.02
N VAL A 512 -0.38 36.77 -26.86
CA VAL A 512 0.16 38.13 -26.99
C VAL A 512 0.05 38.56 -28.44
N SER A 513 -0.58 39.71 -28.67
CA SER A 513 -0.72 40.35 -29.97
C SER A 513 0.03 41.66 -29.97
N ALA A 514 1.25 41.66 -30.50
CA ALA A 514 2.07 42.87 -30.65
C ALA A 514 1.65 43.68 -31.89
N ALA A 515 1.53 45.00 -31.74
CA ALA A 515 1.22 45.92 -32.83
C ALA A 515 1.91 47.27 -32.63
N GLU A 516 2.13 48.02 -33.72
CA GLU A 516 2.70 49.38 -33.65
C GLU A 516 1.72 50.38 -33.02
N GLU A 517 0.41 50.13 -33.14
CA GLU A 517 -0.63 50.96 -32.55
C GLU A 517 -1.03 50.40 -31.16
N PRO A 518 -0.93 51.18 -30.07
CA PRO A 518 -1.22 50.68 -28.73
C PRO A 518 -2.68 50.25 -28.53
N ASP A 519 -3.60 50.77 -29.34
CA ASP A 519 -5.03 50.40 -29.30
C ASP A 519 -5.32 49.07 -30.03
N GLU A 520 -4.38 48.57 -30.85
CA GLU A 520 -4.48 47.27 -31.54
C GLU A 520 -3.64 46.16 -30.86
N GLU A 521 -2.85 46.55 -29.85
CA GLU A 521 -1.92 45.71 -29.12
C GLU A 521 -2.56 45.21 -27.81
N TYR A 522 -2.55 43.89 -27.57
CA TYR A 522 -3.13 43.31 -26.36
C TYR A 522 -2.42 42.04 -25.88
N VAL A 523 -2.62 41.73 -24.60
CA VAL A 523 -2.36 40.43 -23.98
C VAL A 523 -3.69 39.81 -23.59
N GLU A 524 -3.91 38.55 -23.95
CA GLU A 524 -5.03 37.75 -23.45
C GLU A 524 -4.52 36.91 -22.28
N LEU A 525 -5.10 37.13 -21.12
CA LEU A 525 -4.88 36.32 -19.93
C LEU A 525 -6.06 35.36 -19.76
N ALA A 526 -5.80 34.15 -19.30
CA ALA A 526 -6.81 33.13 -19.08
C ALA A 526 -6.67 32.54 -17.68
N ASN A 527 -7.80 32.21 -17.06
CA ASN A 527 -7.84 31.25 -15.98
C ASN A 527 -8.02 29.85 -16.57
N SER A 528 -6.96 29.06 -16.65
CA SER A 528 -7.00 27.72 -17.25
C SER A 528 -7.62 26.65 -16.33
N GLY A 529 -7.86 26.96 -15.06
CA GLY A 529 -8.42 26.01 -14.09
C GLY A 529 -9.94 25.98 -14.03
N GLU A 530 -10.44 25.11 -13.15
CA GLU A 530 -11.88 24.77 -13.01
C GLU A 530 -12.59 25.53 -11.86
N ASP A 531 -11.95 26.55 -11.28
CA ASP A 531 -12.50 27.39 -10.22
C ASP A 531 -12.12 28.87 -10.39
N GLU A 532 -12.77 29.77 -9.64
CA GLU A 532 -12.51 31.20 -9.71
C GLU A 532 -11.07 31.57 -9.29
N LEU A 533 -10.46 32.50 -10.01
CA LEU A 533 -9.11 32.98 -9.75
C LEU A 533 -9.15 34.48 -9.43
N VAL A 534 -8.83 34.83 -8.18
CA VAL A 534 -8.71 36.22 -7.75
C VAL A 534 -7.35 36.77 -8.21
N ILE A 535 -7.38 37.80 -9.05
CA ILE A 535 -6.17 38.47 -9.58
C ILE A 535 -6.07 39.92 -9.08
N ASP A 536 -6.66 40.22 -7.91
CA ASP A 536 -6.52 41.51 -7.25
C ASP A 536 -5.05 41.77 -6.90
N GLY A 537 -4.60 43.01 -7.10
CA GLY A 537 -3.22 43.43 -6.88
C GLY A 537 -2.20 42.87 -7.87
N HIS A 538 -2.59 42.02 -8.83
CA HIS A 538 -1.66 41.53 -9.84
C HIS A 538 -1.22 42.66 -10.76
N GLU A 539 0.02 42.59 -11.25
CA GLU A 539 0.61 43.60 -12.13
C GLU A 539 1.14 42.94 -13.42
N LEU A 540 0.80 43.53 -14.56
CA LEU A 540 1.27 43.13 -15.88
C LEU A 540 2.45 44.01 -16.28
N HIS A 541 3.59 43.41 -16.60
CA HIS A 541 4.84 44.08 -16.95
C HIS A 541 5.40 43.63 -18.30
N THR A 542 6.17 44.52 -18.91
CA THR A 542 7.15 44.18 -19.95
C THR A 542 8.51 43.94 -19.30
N GLU A 543 9.23 42.92 -19.73
CA GLU A 543 10.64 42.73 -19.40
C GLU A 543 11.54 43.15 -20.57
N SER A 544 12.58 43.95 -20.31
CA SER A 544 13.61 44.28 -21.29
C SER A 544 14.95 44.47 -20.59
N ASP A 545 16.00 43.80 -21.08
CA ASP A 545 17.35 43.85 -20.48
C ASP A 545 17.33 43.53 -18.96
N GLY A 546 16.45 42.60 -18.54
CA GLY A 546 16.24 42.19 -17.15
C GLY A 546 15.58 43.24 -16.24
N SER A 547 14.99 44.29 -16.81
CA SER A 547 14.22 45.30 -16.06
C SER A 547 12.73 45.19 -16.38
N LEU A 548 11.89 45.17 -15.33
CA LEU A 548 10.44 45.16 -15.47
C LEU A 548 9.87 46.58 -15.56
N SER A 549 8.91 46.80 -16.46
CA SER A 549 8.15 48.04 -16.58
C SER A 549 6.66 47.74 -16.56
N GLU A 550 5.93 48.32 -15.61
CA GLU A 550 4.49 48.10 -15.42
C GLU A 550 3.65 48.65 -16.58
N VAL A 551 2.80 47.79 -17.13
CA VAL A 551 1.78 48.09 -18.14
C VAL A 551 0.43 48.32 -17.49
N HIS A 552 -0.01 47.40 -16.61
CA HIS A 552 -1.31 47.49 -15.96
C HIS A 552 -1.25 46.90 -14.55
N SER A 553 -2.09 47.40 -13.63
CA SER A 553 -2.28 46.83 -12.29
C SER A 553 -3.77 46.55 -12.10
N PHE A 554 -4.08 45.32 -11.72
CA PHE A 554 -5.43 44.86 -11.47
C PHE A 554 -5.86 45.28 -10.06
N GLY A 555 -7.05 45.91 -9.96
CA GLY A 555 -7.75 46.07 -8.69
C GLY A 555 -8.64 44.88 -8.41
N GLN A 556 -9.83 45.10 -7.84
CA GLN A 556 -10.81 44.04 -7.55
C GLN A 556 -11.26 43.28 -8.81
N ARG A 557 -10.53 42.22 -9.16
CA ARG A 557 -10.79 41.38 -10.33
C ARG A 557 -10.69 39.91 -9.95
N THR A 558 -11.68 39.16 -10.38
CA THR A 558 -11.76 37.71 -10.32
C THR A 558 -12.07 37.21 -11.73
N LEU A 559 -11.46 36.11 -12.13
CA LEU A 559 -11.75 35.39 -13.36
C LEU A 559 -12.50 34.10 -13.02
N ASP A 560 -13.66 33.87 -13.62
CA ASP A 560 -14.37 32.59 -13.55
C ASP A 560 -13.53 31.46 -14.21
N ALA A 561 -13.91 30.21 -13.97
CA ALA A 561 -13.26 29.05 -14.60
C ALA A 561 -13.30 29.14 -16.13
N GLY A 562 -12.13 29.01 -16.78
CA GLY A 562 -11.99 29.14 -18.23
C GLY A 562 -12.22 30.57 -18.77
N GLU A 563 -12.42 31.57 -17.91
CA GLU A 563 -12.60 32.97 -18.36
C GLU A 563 -11.29 33.52 -18.93
N THR A 564 -11.41 34.27 -20.03
CA THR A 564 -10.31 35.05 -20.61
C THR A 564 -10.59 36.54 -20.52
N ILE A 565 -9.53 37.31 -20.36
CA ILE A 565 -9.56 38.77 -20.32
C ILE A 565 -8.47 39.35 -21.22
N ARG A 566 -8.84 40.31 -22.06
CA ARG A 566 -7.87 41.04 -22.88
C ARG A 566 -7.48 42.34 -22.20
N VAL A 567 -6.17 42.56 -22.12
CA VAL A 567 -5.57 43.80 -21.66
C VAL A 567 -4.92 44.49 -22.85
N TYR A 568 -5.57 45.53 -23.35
CA TYR A 568 -5.04 46.38 -24.41
C TYR A 568 -4.06 47.40 -23.84
N THR A 569 -2.93 47.61 -24.51
CA THR A 569 -1.89 48.57 -24.09
C THR A 569 -2.45 50.00 -24.05
N GLY A 570 -3.23 50.38 -25.07
CA GLY A 570 -3.89 51.67 -25.21
C GLY A 570 -5.33 51.64 -24.69
N VAL A 571 -6.28 51.95 -25.57
CA VAL A 571 -7.72 51.94 -25.30
C VAL A 571 -8.35 50.71 -25.93
N ALA A 572 -9.00 49.89 -25.10
CA ALA A 572 -9.69 48.69 -25.55
C ALA A 572 -10.91 49.03 -26.43
N PRO A 573 -11.20 48.22 -27.47
CA PRO A 573 -12.33 48.44 -28.36
C PRO A 573 -13.68 48.09 -27.69
N ASP A 574 -13.69 47.11 -26.79
CA ASP A 574 -14.86 46.61 -26.09
C ASP A 574 -14.82 47.03 -24.61
N ALA A 575 -16.00 47.22 -24.00
CA ALA A 575 -16.11 47.70 -22.62
C ALA A 575 -15.82 46.63 -21.57
N ASP A 576 -15.86 45.36 -21.96
CA ASP A 576 -15.56 44.20 -21.10
C ASP A 576 -14.04 43.92 -21.05
N ASP A 577 -13.28 44.49 -21.99
CA ASP A 577 -11.82 44.41 -22.07
C ASP A 577 -11.13 45.54 -21.28
N VAL A 578 -9.90 45.29 -20.86
CA VAL A 578 -9.13 46.20 -20.02
C VAL A 578 -8.28 47.15 -20.86
N SER A 579 -8.35 48.44 -20.54
CA SER A 579 -7.51 49.49 -21.15
C SER A 579 -6.38 49.88 -20.20
N ALA A 580 -5.12 49.63 -20.56
CA ALA A 580 -3.96 50.08 -19.80
C ALA A 580 -3.66 51.58 -19.99
N GLY A 581 -4.16 52.20 -21.06
CA GLY A 581 -4.12 53.65 -21.28
C GLY A 581 -2.73 54.20 -21.57
N LYS A 582 -1.79 53.37 -22.04
CA LYS A 582 -0.45 53.80 -22.45
C LYS A 582 -0.51 54.46 -23.83
N GLY A 583 0.34 55.47 -24.03
CA GLY A 583 0.40 56.23 -25.29
C GLY A 583 1.36 55.65 -26.35
N ALA A 584 2.00 54.52 -26.06
CA ALA A 584 2.92 53.82 -26.94
C ALA A 584 2.77 52.31 -26.72
N SER A 585 3.06 51.52 -27.75
CA SER A 585 3.08 50.06 -27.68
C SER A 585 4.09 49.57 -26.64
N ALA A 586 3.73 48.51 -25.91
CA ALA A 586 4.50 47.93 -24.82
C ALA A 586 5.20 46.62 -25.24
N TRP A 587 4.57 45.78 -26.06
CA TRP A 587 5.07 44.42 -26.35
C TRP A 587 6.03 44.36 -27.54
N THR A 588 5.91 45.27 -28.51
CA THR A 588 6.71 45.26 -29.74
C THR A 588 8.22 45.23 -29.52
N ASP A 589 8.73 45.96 -28.51
CA ASP A 589 10.16 46.04 -28.18
C ASP A 589 10.54 45.24 -26.92
N ALA A 590 9.58 44.55 -26.28
CA ALA A 590 9.80 43.78 -25.06
C ALA A 590 10.38 42.39 -25.34
N GLU A 591 11.11 41.85 -24.38
CA GLU A 591 11.68 40.49 -24.42
C GLU A 591 10.74 39.45 -23.81
N ALA A 592 9.89 39.86 -22.86
CA ALA A 592 8.86 39.02 -22.27
C ALA A 592 7.67 39.85 -21.76
N VAL A 593 6.52 39.19 -21.67
CA VAL A 593 5.39 39.60 -20.82
C VAL A 593 5.52 38.88 -19.49
N VAL A 594 5.40 39.60 -18.39
CA VAL A 594 5.50 39.07 -17.02
C VAL A 594 4.28 39.52 -16.24
N VAL A 595 3.65 38.61 -15.51
CA VAL A 595 2.61 38.92 -14.53
C VAL A 595 3.16 38.66 -13.15
N GLN A 596 3.09 39.67 -12.28
CA GLN A 596 3.45 39.55 -10.87
C GLN A 596 2.18 39.55 -10.00
N ASP A 597 2.19 38.83 -8.89
CA ASP A 597 1.16 38.93 -7.86
C ASP A 597 1.34 40.19 -6.99
N GLY A 598 0.45 40.39 -6.02
CA GLY A 598 0.49 41.54 -5.11
C GLY A 598 1.71 41.58 -4.17
N ASP A 599 2.44 40.47 -4.05
CA ASP A 599 3.67 40.36 -3.26
C ASP A 599 4.93 40.55 -4.13
N GLY A 600 4.76 40.67 -5.45
CA GLY A 600 5.82 40.89 -6.44
C GLY A 600 6.46 39.60 -6.96
N SER A 601 5.89 38.44 -6.67
CA SER A 601 6.33 37.14 -7.22
C SER A 601 5.80 36.98 -8.63
N THR A 602 6.58 36.36 -9.53
CA THR A 602 6.12 36.12 -10.90
C THR A 602 5.16 34.94 -10.91
N VAL A 603 3.96 35.11 -11.45
CA VAL A 603 2.93 34.04 -11.55
C VAL A 603 2.77 33.51 -12.98
N ALA A 604 3.11 34.34 -13.97
CA ALA A 604 3.14 33.94 -15.38
C ALA A 604 4.20 34.75 -16.15
N LYS A 605 4.96 34.09 -17.02
CA LYS A 605 5.94 34.72 -17.90
C LYS A 605 5.90 34.11 -19.29
N ARG A 606 5.85 34.95 -20.31
CA ARG A 606 5.88 34.54 -21.71
C ARG A 606 6.94 35.33 -22.47
N LEU A 607 7.96 34.62 -22.96
CA LEU A 607 8.98 35.21 -23.81
C LEU A 607 8.38 35.68 -25.13
N LEU A 608 8.74 36.89 -25.53
CA LEU A 608 8.36 37.48 -26.81
C LEU A 608 9.52 37.29 -27.78
N ALA A 609 9.31 36.47 -28.81
CA ALA A 609 10.30 36.34 -29.87
C ALA A 609 10.44 37.67 -30.61
N ARG A 610 11.67 38.20 -30.70
CA ARG A 610 11.97 39.33 -31.60
C ARG A 610 11.52 38.91 -33.01
N PRO A 611 10.78 39.74 -33.75
CA PRO A 611 10.40 39.41 -35.11
C PRO A 611 11.66 39.24 -35.96
N SER A 612 12.07 37.99 -36.19
CA SER A 612 12.85 37.65 -37.37
C SER A 612 11.86 37.44 -38.53
N ASP A 613 12.29 37.65 -39.77
CA ASP A 613 11.49 37.37 -40.99
C ASP A 613 11.11 35.87 -41.16
N ALA A 614 11.14 35.07 -40.10
CA ALA A 614 10.82 33.64 -40.11
C ALA A 614 9.30 33.40 -40.13
N LEU A 615 8.89 32.40 -40.91
CA LEU A 615 7.50 31.98 -41.14
C LEU A 615 6.91 31.10 -40.02
N ALA A 616 7.65 30.83 -38.95
CA ALA A 616 7.28 29.89 -37.89
C ALA A 616 7.92 30.30 -36.55
N ASP A 617 7.23 29.98 -35.45
CA ASP A 617 7.75 30.10 -34.09
C ASP A 617 8.47 28.79 -33.71
N TYR A 618 9.70 28.91 -33.22
CA TYR A 618 10.47 27.75 -32.76
C TYR A 618 10.26 27.55 -31.26
N ARG A 619 9.87 26.32 -30.89
CA ARG A 619 9.64 25.90 -29.52
C ARG A 619 10.60 24.76 -29.17
N LEU A 620 11.39 24.95 -28.11
CA LEU A 620 12.40 23.97 -27.68
C LEU A 620 11.74 22.64 -27.28
N SER A 621 10.62 22.69 -26.55
CA SER A 621 9.80 21.52 -26.21
C SER A 621 8.34 21.89 -26.05
N THR A 622 7.42 20.95 -26.33
CA THR A 622 6.02 21.07 -25.92
C THR A 622 5.88 20.87 -24.41
N ASP A 623 4.81 21.39 -23.81
CA ASP A 623 4.54 21.16 -22.38
C ASP A 623 3.89 19.78 -22.18
N VAL A 624 4.05 19.26 -20.96
CA VAL A 624 3.26 18.15 -20.42
C VAL A 624 2.40 18.70 -19.28
N PRO A 625 1.25 18.08 -18.97
CA PRO A 625 0.45 18.52 -17.84
C PRO A 625 1.24 18.51 -16.52
N ASP A 626 0.89 19.39 -15.59
CA ASP A 626 1.58 19.63 -14.31
C ASP A 626 1.55 18.44 -13.33
N TYR A 627 0.75 17.41 -13.62
CA TYR A 627 0.71 16.13 -12.90
C TYR A 627 1.57 15.02 -13.53
N TRP A 628 2.41 15.36 -14.52
CA TRP A 628 3.39 14.44 -15.13
C TRP A 628 4.80 14.78 -14.65
N PHE A 629 5.39 13.89 -13.86
CA PHE A 629 6.72 14.06 -13.29
C PHE A 629 7.73 13.20 -14.06
N PRO A 630 8.74 13.80 -14.70
CA PRO A 630 9.71 13.07 -15.51
C PRO A 630 10.74 12.36 -14.62
N PHE A 631 11.15 11.17 -15.05
CA PHE A 631 12.20 10.37 -14.44
C PHE A 631 13.29 10.11 -15.48
N THR A 632 14.52 10.51 -15.16
CA THR A 632 15.69 10.37 -16.04
C THR A 632 16.68 9.34 -15.52
N PRO A 633 17.31 8.54 -16.39
CA PRO A 633 18.29 7.56 -15.96
C PRO A 633 19.55 8.22 -15.40
N GLU A 634 19.98 7.82 -14.21
CA GLU A 634 21.27 8.18 -13.66
C GLU A 634 22.42 7.51 -14.43
N GLN A 635 23.55 8.20 -14.54
CA GLN A 635 24.77 7.62 -15.11
C GLN A 635 25.49 6.75 -14.08
N GLY A 636 25.19 5.45 -14.06
CA GLY A 636 25.81 4.50 -13.14
C GLY A 636 25.66 3.05 -13.57
N TRP A 637 26.21 2.13 -12.76
CA TRP A 637 26.09 0.67 -12.99
C TRP A 637 24.82 0.07 -12.39
N ASN A 638 24.14 0.80 -11.49
CA ASN A 638 22.95 0.36 -10.77
C ASN A 638 21.63 0.84 -11.38
N PHE A 639 21.65 1.33 -12.64
CA PHE A 639 20.50 1.80 -13.43
C PHE A 639 19.29 2.24 -12.59
N LYS A 640 19.39 3.41 -11.95
CA LYS A 640 18.28 4.07 -11.27
C LYS A 640 17.71 5.19 -12.14
N LEU A 641 16.46 5.51 -11.90
CA LEU A 641 15.72 6.61 -12.48
C LEU A 641 15.54 7.68 -11.42
N GLU A 642 16.04 8.87 -11.67
CA GLU A 642 15.92 10.03 -10.80
C GLU A 642 14.75 10.91 -11.25
N ARG A 643 13.88 11.31 -10.32
CA ARG A 643 12.87 12.34 -10.59
C ARG A 643 13.57 13.65 -10.92
N ALA A 644 13.43 14.10 -12.16
CA ALA A 644 14.14 15.26 -12.67
C ALA A 644 13.20 16.41 -13.01
N LEU A 645 13.78 17.52 -13.45
CA LEU A 645 13.08 18.57 -14.18
C LEU A 645 13.44 18.44 -15.65
N LEU A 646 12.44 18.52 -16.53
CA LEU A 646 12.66 18.44 -17.99
C LEU A 646 13.60 19.54 -18.50
N LEU A 647 13.60 20.71 -17.86
CA LEU A 647 14.47 21.85 -18.15
C LEU A 647 14.90 22.49 -16.83
N ASP A 648 16.16 22.90 -16.74
CA ASP A 648 16.70 23.63 -15.60
C ASP A 648 15.99 25.00 -15.49
N ALA A 649 15.40 25.31 -14.34
CA ALA A 649 14.68 26.56 -14.08
C ALA A 649 15.54 27.80 -14.38
N SER A 650 16.86 27.70 -14.16
CA SER A 650 17.82 28.75 -14.50
C SER A 650 17.97 28.99 -16.01
N THR A 651 17.70 27.97 -16.82
CA THR A 651 17.69 28.05 -18.29
C THR A 651 16.40 28.71 -18.82
N LEU A 652 15.31 28.65 -18.05
CA LEU A 652 14.03 29.28 -18.36
C LEU A 652 13.87 30.68 -17.73
N GLY A 653 14.76 31.06 -16.80
CA GLY A 653 14.66 32.34 -16.09
C GLY A 653 13.44 32.43 -15.17
N LEU A 654 12.99 31.28 -14.67
CA LEU A 654 11.94 31.12 -13.67
C LEU A 654 12.57 30.85 -12.31
N ASP A 655 11.93 31.30 -11.23
CA ASP A 655 12.39 31.00 -9.87
C ASP A 655 12.16 29.50 -9.53
N ILE A 656 12.97 28.95 -8.63
CA ILE A 656 12.86 27.55 -8.19
C ILE A 656 11.50 27.30 -7.52
N ASP A 657 10.90 28.33 -6.95
CA ASP A 657 9.59 28.26 -6.28
C ASP A 657 8.40 28.08 -7.26
N GLU A 658 8.60 28.26 -8.57
CA GLU A 658 7.55 28.06 -9.59
C GLU A 658 7.50 26.63 -10.15
N ILE A 659 8.39 25.74 -9.70
CA ILE A 659 8.45 24.35 -10.16
C ILE A 659 7.27 23.55 -9.58
N PRO A 660 6.42 22.91 -10.42
CA PRO A 660 5.36 22.04 -9.94
C PRO A 660 5.91 20.94 -9.06
N ARG A 661 5.48 20.91 -7.80
CA ARG A 661 5.76 19.82 -6.86
C ARG A 661 4.61 18.81 -6.89
N PRO A 662 4.87 17.51 -6.71
CA PRO A 662 3.79 16.56 -6.52
C PRO A 662 2.96 16.93 -5.31
N LEU A 663 1.66 16.60 -5.36
CA LEU A 663 0.74 16.86 -4.26
C LEU A 663 0.57 15.62 -3.38
N GLY A 664 0.70 14.43 -3.97
CA GLY A 664 0.54 13.16 -3.27
C GLY A 664 1.78 12.67 -2.50
N GLU A 665 1.57 11.80 -1.51
CA GLU A 665 2.60 11.22 -0.66
C GLU A 665 3.46 10.19 -1.42
N ILE A 666 2.90 9.45 -2.40
CA ILE A 666 3.64 8.42 -3.14
C ILE A 666 4.82 9.03 -3.91
N LEU A 667 4.65 10.24 -4.44
CA LEU A 667 5.72 10.97 -5.13
C LEU A 667 6.51 11.90 -4.20
N ARG A 668 6.17 11.96 -2.92
CA ARG A 668 6.87 12.72 -1.89
C ARG A 668 7.21 11.81 -0.72
N PRO A 669 8.05 10.77 -0.93
CA PRO A 669 8.54 10.00 0.20
C PRO A 669 9.20 10.94 1.20
N GLU A 670 8.97 10.69 2.48
CA GLU A 670 9.66 11.38 3.57
C GLU A 670 11.18 11.27 3.38
N ASP A 671 11.92 12.30 3.80
CA ASP A 671 13.38 12.32 3.71
C ASP A 671 14.01 11.10 4.40
N GLU A 672 13.34 10.57 5.42
CA GLU A 672 13.77 9.37 6.16
C GLU A 672 13.66 8.09 5.33
N LEU A 673 12.76 8.03 4.34
CA LEU A 673 12.58 6.89 3.44
C LEU A 673 13.52 6.95 2.22
N LEU A 674 14.20 8.08 2.00
CA LEU A 674 15.18 8.23 0.92
C LEU A 674 16.54 7.63 1.33
N PRO A 675 17.31 7.07 0.38
CA PRO A 675 18.64 6.56 0.70
C PRO A 675 19.56 7.64 1.31
N PRO A 676 20.45 7.30 2.26
CA PRO A 676 21.27 8.29 2.96
C PRO A 676 22.08 9.20 2.02
N GLY A 677 21.80 10.51 2.09
CA GLY A 677 22.48 11.54 1.30
C GLY A 677 21.92 11.73 -0.12
N GLU A 678 20.79 11.10 -0.44
CA GLU A 678 20.00 11.40 -1.63
C GLU A 678 18.86 12.38 -1.26
N ASP A 679 18.81 13.54 -1.92
CA ASP A 679 17.76 14.57 -1.72
C ASP A 679 16.65 14.46 -2.80
N THR A 680 16.72 13.44 -3.67
CA THR A 680 15.81 13.24 -4.79
C THR A 680 15.20 11.84 -4.74
N TYR A 681 13.96 11.73 -5.21
CA TYR A 681 13.29 10.45 -5.36
C TYR A 681 13.92 9.62 -6.50
N LEU A 682 14.58 8.52 -6.14
CA LEU A 682 15.10 7.51 -7.07
C LEU A 682 14.23 6.25 -7.11
N ILE A 683 14.11 5.65 -8.29
CA ILE A 683 13.44 4.35 -8.52
C ILE A 683 14.36 3.43 -9.32
N HIS A 684 14.40 2.16 -8.99
CA HIS A 684 15.12 1.15 -9.77
C HIS A 684 14.53 1.01 -11.19
N ASP A 685 15.37 1.06 -12.24
CA ASP A 685 14.89 1.08 -13.64
C ASP A 685 14.03 -0.14 -13.97
N GLU A 686 14.36 -1.31 -13.41
CA GLU A 686 13.62 -2.56 -13.57
C GLU A 686 12.17 -2.51 -13.05
N GLU A 687 11.86 -1.63 -12.11
CA GLU A 687 10.51 -1.52 -11.53
C GLU A 687 9.52 -0.90 -12.51
N ILE A 688 10.01 -0.01 -13.38
CA ILE A 688 9.20 0.63 -14.41
C ILE A 688 9.34 -0.18 -15.69
N THR A 689 8.59 -1.28 -15.79
CA THR A 689 8.55 -2.09 -17.01
C THR A 689 7.82 -1.39 -18.17
N ARG A 690 7.85 -1.98 -19.36
CA ARG A 690 7.13 -1.45 -20.54
C ARG A 690 5.61 -1.40 -20.34
N SER A 691 5.04 -2.28 -19.52
CA SER A 691 3.60 -2.26 -19.21
C SER A 691 3.25 -1.15 -18.20
N GLY A 692 4.27 -0.53 -17.61
CA GLY A 692 4.15 0.43 -16.52
C GLY A 692 3.92 -0.25 -15.18
N ARG A 693 3.79 0.58 -14.14
CA ARG A 693 3.51 0.18 -12.77
C ARG A 693 2.54 1.18 -12.17
N GLU A 694 1.56 0.67 -11.45
CA GLU A 694 0.57 1.47 -10.74
C GLU A 694 0.81 1.30 -9.24
N VAL A 695 0.88 2.42 -8.53
CA VAL A 695 0.92 2.46 -7.06
C VAL A 695 -0.29 3.22 -6.57
N THR A 696 -1.04 2.64 -5.66
CA THR A 696 -2.22 3.26 -5.05
C THR A 696 -2.08 3.29 -3.54
N ARG A 697 -2.66 4.31 -2.90
CA ARG A 697 -2.79 4.39 -1.43
C ARG A 697 -4.27 4.28 -1.04
N HIS A 698 -4.56 3.47 -0.04
CA HIS A 698 -5.91 3.14 0.41
C HIS A 698 -5.98 3.07 1.93
N TYR A 699 -7.18 3.27 2.48
CA TYR A 699 -7.50 2.86 3.85
C TYR A 699 -8.05 1.45 3.86
N GLN A 700 -7.59 0.63 4.80
CA GLN A 700 -8.03 -0.72 5.02
C GLN A 700 -8.60 -0.88 6.43
N HIS A 701 -9.71 -1.61 6.55
CA HIS A 701 -10.28 -1.98 7.84
C HIS A 701 -10.51 -3.48 7.91
N ALA A 702 -10.06 -4.10 9.00
CA ALA A 702 -10.27 -5.51 9.27
C ALA A 702 -10.67 -5.77 10.73
N ARG A 703 -11.16 -6.97 11.00
CA ARG A 703 -11.32 -7.47 12.37
C ARG A 703 -10.38 -8.63 12.60
N TRP A 704 -9.65 -8.57 13.70
CA TRP A 704 -8.73 -9.61 14.08
C TRP A 704 -9.42 -10.78 14.78
N THR A 705 -8.66 -11.85 15.04
CA THR A 705 -9.18 -13.11 15.57
C THR A 705 -9.72 -12.98 17.00
N ASP A 706 -9.25 -11.98 17.75
CA ASP A 706 -9.73 -11.57 19.07
C ASP A 706 -10.99 -10.66 19.02
N GLY A 707 -11.33 -10.17 17.83
CA GLY A 707 -12.45 -9.26 17.57
C GLY A 707 -12.08 -7.77 17.61
N ALA A 708 -10.82 -7.41 17.83
CA ALA A 708 -10.31 -6.05 17.72
C ALA A 708 -10.49 -5.52 16.28
N SER A 709 -10.65 -4.21 16.15
CA SER A 709 -10.80 -3.53 14.87
C SER A 709 -9.49 -2.84 14.54
N HIS A 710 -8.96 -3.13 13.36
CA HIS A 710 -7.74 -2.52 12.82
C HIS A 710 -8.10 -1.65 11.63
N LEU A 711 -7.52 -0.45 11.56
CA LEU A 711 -7.74 0.54 10.50
C LEU A 711 -6.39 1.16 10.15
N TRP A 712 -5.89 0.97 8.94
CA TRP A 712 -4.58 1.50 8.55
C TRP A 712 -4.61 2.10 7.14
N SER A 713 -3.64 2.96 6.85
CA SER A 713 -3.30 3.32 5.47
C SER A 713 -2.29 2.33 4.92
N SER A 714 -2.42 1.99 3.64
CA SER A 714 -1.51 1.07 2.95
C SER A 714 -1.32 1.49 1.50
N ARG A 715 -0.15 1.19 0.96
CA ARG A 715 0.17 1.24 -0.46
C ARG A 715 -0.04 -0.13 -1.10
N GLN A 716 -0.41 -0.13 -2.37
CA GLN A 716 -0.42 -1.34 -3.18
C GLN A 716 0.23 -1.08 -4.52
N SER A 717 1.12 -2.00 -4.91
CA SER A 717 1.85 -1.91 -6.16
C SER A 717 1.43 -3.02 -7.12
N ARG A 718 1.14 -2.66 -8.36
CA ARG A 718 0.70 -3.61 -9.38
C ARG A 718 1.36 -3.30 -10.72
N VAL A 719 1.64 -4.35 -11.49
CA VAL A 719 2.04 -4.17 -12.88
C VAL A 719 0.88 -3.49 -13.62
N GLY A 720 1.18 -2.38 -14.29
CA GLY A 720 0.20 -1.67 -15.09
C GLY A 720 -0.08 -2.39 -16.41
N ASP A 721 -1.09 -1.91 -17.14
CA ASP A 721 -1.30 -2.25 -18.55
C ASP A 721 -1.44 -0.97 -19.37
N THR A 722 -0.44 -0.08 -19.21
CA THR A 722 -0.51 1.27 -19.76
C THR A 722 0.68 1.54 -20.65
N GLN A 723 0.43 1.65 -21.95
CA GLN A 723 1.33 2.33 -22.87
C GLN A 723 0.89 3.78 -22.98
N LEU A 724 1.72 4.69 -22.50
CA LEU A 724 1.44 6.12 -22.49
C LEU A 724 2.30 6.84 -23.52
N SER A 725 1.76 7.94 -24.03
CA SER A 725 2.50 8.93 -24.80
C SER A 725 2.23 10.28 -24.15
N SER A 726 3.29 10.92 -23.67
CA SER A 726 3.27 12.25 -23.07
C SER A 726 2.89 13.35 -24.07
N GLY A 727 3.02 13.07 -25.37
CA GLY A 727 2.93 14.10 -26.40
C GLY A 727 4.16 15.03 -26.43
N LEU A 728 5.14 14.82 -25.55
CA LEU A 728 6.37 15.59 -25.47
C LEU A 728 7.15 15.49 -26.79
N ARG A 729 7.40 16.65 -27.40
CA ARG A 729 8.21 16.79 -28.61
C ARG A 729 9.23 17.87 -28.38
N PHE A 730 10.44 17.64 -28.86
CA PHE A 730 11.53 18.61 -28.86
C PHE A 730 11.69 19.23 -30.25
N ASP A 731 12.26 20.43 -30.31
CA ASP A 731 12.59 21.14 -31.54
C ASP A 731 11.39 21.32 -32.51
N VAL A 732 10.28 21.82 -31.98
CA VAL A 732 9.03 22.01 -32.74
C VAL A 732 9.03 23.38 -33.44
N LEU A 733 8.52 23.41 -34.67
CA LEU A 733 8.24 24.63 -35.41
C LEU A 733 6.73 24.76 -35.56
N ASP A 734 6.14 25.73 -34.88
CA ASP A 734 4.72 26.06 -34.97
C ASP A 734 4.50 27.10 -36.07
N GLU A 735 3.48 26.92 -36.90
CA GLU A 735 3.13 27.90 -37.93
C GLU A 735 2.62 29.17 -37.24
N ARG A 736 3.20 30.32 -37.58
CA ARG A 736 2.81 31.60 -37.00
C ARG A 736 1.52 32.07 -37.68
N GLU A 737 0.39 32.01 -36.96
CA GLU A 737 -0.93 32.44 -37.47
C GLU A 737 -1.02 33.93 -37.80
#